data_AF-A0A9W8APV6-F1
#
_entry.id   AF-A0A9W8APV6-F1
#
_cell.length_a   1.000
_cell.length_b   1.000
_cell.length_c   1.000
_cell.angle_alpha   90.00
_cell.angle_beta   90.00
_cell.angle_gamma   90.00
#
_symmetry.space_group_name_H-M   'P 1'
#
loop_
_entity.id
_entity.type
_entity.pdbx_description
1 polymer ?
#
loop_
_entity_poly.entity_id
_entity_poly.type
_entity_poly.pdbx_seq_one_letter_code
_entity_poly.pdbx_strand_id
1 'polypeptide(L)'
;MSQSTVVDQGSDYSANIYEGKQEQMLRVSAVLTNMGFIPPELIKSEVSWFYNNLGIDDMYFMLENDETIANHILALYGAQVSSFTKTDGHLDINLEKESEDGAVFIHTSQPGVSQLQGPLHERRIDAKYLDASNPTKAYRLESYRSRGTVSEKVKAQLRCYFIARCNFVNADPTPEQIHDIQQVSDRTFLGKATPNTLEVYQRIMTHVLNRSGPVLELHEIPSTREYRLIIGYRQGSTQNFFSAMSDLYHYYDLYSTRKYVEQFSNGVTIISLYLGSVAKSQSAPIEHTIHQVVKEASLIYCIPTTPFQNLFRTGKLSVQESTYGYVGWIFSQHFLNRLGSEYTSLAGVLNMSDPIHVEVLNKIKKRLRTDTFTREYILDILLRFPDLLKQLYVNFAMVHYINPATNGKLRPTLSYQRLQADNILTEEELSEKIKRTTTNSHELMVFQSLLTFNKHVLKTNFYQPTKVALSFRLAPSFLPTIEYPTPMYGMNLVVGSEFRGFHLRFRDVARGGIRVIRSRNKEAYSINLRSLFDENYALAATQQRKNKDIPEGGSKGTILLDFGHQDKARGAFEKYVDSTLDLILDGQTPGIKEKIVDLHGKPEILFFGPDEGTADFMDWASQHARTRGATFWKAFTTGKSQSLGGIPHDTYGMTTRSVHQYVLGILRKL
;
A
#
# COMPACT_ATOMS: atom_id res chain seq x y z
N MET A 1 9.76 2.83 -22.31
CA MET A 1 9.31 4.24 -22.26
C MET A 1 9.53 4.85 -23.64
N SER A 2 8.52 4.82 -24.50
CA SER A 2 8.48 5.73 -25.65
C SER A 2 8.11 7.10 -25.10
N GLN A 3 9.06 8.04 -25.11
CA GLN A 3 8.77 9.44 -24.82
C GLN A 3 7.91 9.98 -25.97
N SER A 4 6.60 10.03 -25.78
CA SER A 4 5.74 10.91 -26.56
C SER A 4 5.76 12.28 -25.89
N THR A 5 6.62 13.16 -26.37
CA THR A 5 6.63 14.59 -26.01
C THR A 5 5.42 15.24 -26.67
N VAL A 6 4.28 15.18 -26.00
CA VAL A 6 3.15 16.08 -26.31
C VAL A 6 3.48 17.40 -25.63
N VAL A 7 3.69 18.44 -26.43
CA VAL A 7 3.98 19.80 -25.97
C VAL A 7 2.69 20.38 -25.40
N ASP A 8 2.64 20.56 -24.09
CA ASP A 8 1.48 21.09 -23.37
C ASP A 8 1.34 22.60 -23.60
N GLN A 9 0.15 23.03 -24.05
CA GLN A 9 -0.19 24.44 -24.28
C GLN A 9 -1.24 24.89 -23.24
N GLY A 10 -0.78 25.29 -22.06
CA GLY A 10 -1.61 25.99 -21.06
C GLY A 10 -2.09 25.16 -19.87
N SER A 11 -2.83 25.80 -18.96
CA SER A 11 -3.33 25.21 -17.70
C SER A 11 -4.20 23.97 -17.96
N ASP A 12 -3.86 22.83 -17.36
CA ASP A 12 -4.53 21.52 -17.47
C ASP A 12 -6.03 21.50 -17.12
N TYR A 13 -6.47 22.48 -16.34
CA TYR A 13 -7.87 22.76 -16.02
C TYR A 13 -8.14 24.22 -16.35
N SER A 14 -9.36 24.52 -16.81
CA SER A 14 -9.80 25.90 -16.94
C SER A 14 -9.69 26.62 -15.59
N ALA A 15 -9.15 27.83 -15.58
CA ALA A 15 -9.11 28.63 -14.35
C ALA A 15 -10.54 28.82 -13.84
N ASN A 16 -10.74 28.61 -12.53
CA ASN A 16 -11.99 29.04 -11.91
C ASN A 16 -11.99 30.58 -11.95
N ILE A 17 -13.06 31.17 -12.50
CA ILE A 17 -13.25 32.62 -12.54
C ILE A 17 -14.61 32.89 -11.92
N TYR A 18 -14.62 33.66 -10.83
CA TYR A 18 -15.84 34.08 -10.17
C TYR A 18 -16.15 35.55 -10.51
N GLU A 19 -17.08 35.77 -11.45
CA GLU A 19 -17.44 37.13 -11.88
C GLU A 19 -18.03 37.98 -10.73
N GLY A 20 -18.77 37.35 -9.82
CA GLY A 20 -19.40 38.00 -8.66
C GLY A 20 -18.45 38.35 -7.50
N LYS A 21 -17.14 38.17 -7.67
CA LYS A 21 -16.15 38.28 -6.59
C LYS A 21 -16.11 39.66 -5.95
N GLN A 22 -16.17 40.74 -6.74
CA GLN A 22 -16.15 42.10 -6.19
C GLN A 22 -17.41 42.45 -5.38
N GLU A 23 -18.59 42.04 -5.85
CA GLU A 23 -19.83 42.26 -5.11
C GLU A 23 -19.86 41.45 -3.81
N GLN A 24 -19.35 40.21 -3.85
CA GLN A 24 -19.21 39.38 -2.65
C GLN A 24 -18.29 40.02 -1.62
N MET A 25 -17.16 40.63 -2.03
CA MET A 25 -16.29 41.37 -1.10
C MET A 25 -17.04 42.48 -0.36
N LEU A 26 -17.94 43.21 -1.04
CA LEU A 26 -18.73 44.28 -0.43
C LEU A 26 -19.73 43.72 0.59
N ARG A 27 -20.43 42.64 0.23
CA ARG A 27 -21.38 41.97 1.13
C ARG A 27 -20.68 41.36 2.35
N VAL A 28 -19.55 40.70 2.16
CA VAL A 28 -18.71 40.16 3.25
C VAL A 28 -18.20 41.28 4.17
N SER A 29 -17.78 42.42 3.61
CA SER A 29 -17.38 43.58 4.42
C SER A 29 -18.53 44.06 5.31
N ALA A 30 -19.75 44.14 4.77
CA ALA A 30 -20.93 44.52 5.53
C ALA A 30 -21.25 43.52 6.65
N VAL A 31 -21.13 42.21 6.39
CA VAL A 31 -21.30 41.17 7.42
C VAL A 31 -20.27 41.35 8.54
N LEU A 32 -18.99 41.56 8.22
CA LEU A 32 -17.93 41.78 9.21
C LEU A 32 -18.16 43.06 10.03
N THR A 33 -18.64 44.14 9.39
CA THR A 33 -19.00 45.38 10.09
C THR A 33 -20.13 45.13 11.09
N ASN A 34 -21.15 44.36 10.70
CA ASN A 34 -22.25 44.00 11.59
C ASN A 34 -21.82 43.08 12.74
N MET A 35 -20.82 42.22 12.54
CA MET A 35 -20.27 41.37 13.60
C MET A 35 -19.50 42.17 14.67
N GLY A 36 -18.86 43.28 14.31
CA GLY A 36 -18.25 44.23 15.26
C GLY A 36 -16.95 43.79 15.95
N PHE A 37 -16.35 42.65 15.56
CA PHE A 37 -15.11 42.14 16.19
C PHE A 37 -13.82 42.71 15.59
N ILE A 38 -13.84 43.11 14.31
CA ILE A 38 -12.69 43.72 13.62
C ILE A 38 -12.88 45.24 13.64
N PRO A 39 -11.86 46.04 14.01
CA PRO A 39 -11.93 47.50 13.90
C PRO A 39 -12.37 47.95 12.50
N PRO A 40 -13.35 48.86 12.36
CA PRO A 40 -13.89 49.26 11.05
C PRO A 40 -12.83 49.70 10.04
N GLU A 41 -11.78 50.38 10.52
CA GLU A 41 -10.63 50.84 9.75
C GLU A 41 -9.90 49.70 9.00
N LEU A 42 -9.89 48.50 9.60
CA LEU A 42 -9.12 47.34 9.14
C LEU A 42 -9.94 46.37 8.28
N ILE A 43 -11.28 46.43 8.31
CA ILE A 43 -12.14 45.48 7.59
C ILE A 43 -11.81 45.45 6.10
N LYS A 44 -11.68 46.64 5.48
CA LYS A 44 -11.41 46.74 4.04
C LYS A 44 -10.06 46.13 3.67
N SER A 45 -9.02 46.34 4.48
CA SER A 45 -7.69 45.76 4.24
C SER A 45 -7.68 44.25 4.44
N GLU A 46 -8.32 43.73 5.48
CA GLU A 46 -8.39 42.29 5.75
C GLU A 46 -9.17 41.55 4.65
N VAL A 47 -10.32 42.09 4.23
CA VAL A 47 -11.12 41.52 3.14
C VAL A 47 -10.33 41.56 1.83
N SER A 48 -9.70 42.69 1.48
CA SER A 48 -8.89 42.78 0.26
C SER A 48 -7.72 41.81 0.29
N TRP A 49 -7.04 41.68 1.42
CA TRP A 49 -5.93 40.76 1.58
C TRP A 49 -6.36 39.30 1.38
N PHE A 50 -7.49 38.90 1.99
CA PHE A 50 -8.03 37.56 1.86
C PHE A 50 -8.44 37.21 0.42
N TYR A 51 -9.11 38.13 -0.28
CA TYR A 51 -9.61 37.88 -1.64
C TYR A 51 -8.52 37.96 -2.71
N ASN A 52 -7.54 38.85 -2.55
CA ASN A 52 -6.61 39.22 -3.63
C ASN A 52 -5.16 38.81 -3.35
N ASN A 53 -4.67 38.95 -2.12
CA ASN A 53 -3.24 38.80 -1.81
C ASN A 53 -2.88 37.39 -1.36
N LEU A 54 -3.81 36.72 -0.66
CA LEU A 54 -3.62 35.35 -0.18
C LEU A 54 -3.57 34.34 -1.34
N GLY A 55 -4.22 34.66 -2.46
CA GLY A 55 -4.21 33.83 -3.66
C GLY A 55 -5.02 32.54 -3.49
N ILE A 56 -6.17 32.64 -2.82
CA ILE A 56 -7.17 31.57 -2.76
C ILE A 56 -7.81 31.43 -4.15
N ASP A 57 -8.01 30.18 -4.59
CA ASP A 57 -8.66 29.88 -5.86
C ASP A 57 -10.13 30.32 -5.88
N ASP A 58 -10.61 30.84 -7.02
CA ASP A 58 -11.97 31.37 -7.17
C ASP A 58 -13.07 30.35 -6.87
N MET A 59 -12.77 29.04 -6.95
CA MET A 59 -13.70 27.99 -6.52
C MET A 59 -14.23 28.20 -5.11
N TYR A 60 -13.34 28.59 -4.19
CA TYR A 60 -13.72 28.81 -2.80
C TYR A 60 -14.84 29.86 -2.70
N PHE A 61 -14.68 30.98 -3.41
CA PHE A 61 -15.62 32.09 -3.39
C PHE A 61 -16.95 31.76 -4.08
N MET A 62 -16.93 30.85 -5.07
CA MET A 62 -18.14 30.33 -5.70
C MET A 62 -18.94 29.38 -4.80
N LEU A 63 -18.26 28.60 -3.96
CA LEU A 63 -18.89 27.56 -3.14
C LEU A 63 -19.34 28.07 -1.76
N GLU A 64 -18.69 29.11 -1.24
CA GLU A 64 -18.99 29.62 0.10
C GLU A 64 -19.89 30.85 0.09
N ASN A 65 -20.75 30.92 1.12
CA ASN A 65 -21.63 32.07 1.32
C ASN A 65 -20.92 33.19 2.09
N ASP A 66 -21.50 34.39 2.02
CA ASP A 66 -20.93 35.62 2.56
C ASP A 66 -20.61 35.50 4.07
N GLU A 67 -21.50 34.86 4.85
CA GLU A 67 -21.30 34.62 6.28
C GLU A 67 -20.11 33.69 6.58
N THR A 68 -19.98 32.60 5.81
CA THR A 68 -18.87 31.65 5.98
C THR A 68 -17.54 32.34 5.67
N ILE A 69 -17.49 33.12 4.59
CA ILE A 69 -16.29 33.87 4.23
C ILE A 69 -15.95 34.92 5.29
N ALA A 70 -16.95 35.64 5.81
CA ALA A 70 -16.75 36.58 6.92
C ALA A 70 -16.18 35.88 8.16
N ASN A 71 -16.73 34.72 8.55
CA ASN A 71 -16.22 33.93 9.66
C ASN A 71 -14.78 33.48 9.45
N HIS A 72 -14.40 33.11 8.22
CA HIS A 72 -13.02 32.74 7.90
C HIS A 72 -12.06 33.92 8.02
N ILE A 73 -12.44 35.11 7.53
CA ILE A 73 -11.64 36.33 7.69
C ILE A 73 -11.50 36.70 9.16
N LEU A 74 -12.60 36.62 9.93
CA LEU A 74 -12.59 36.86 11.36
C LEU A 74 -11.68 35.88 12.12
N ALA A 75 -11.72 34.60 11.77
CA ALA A 75 -10.85 33.59 12.34
C ALA A 75 -9.36 33.84 12.02
N LEU A 76 -9.06 34.27 10.79
CA LEU A 76 -7.70 34.68 10.40
C LEU A 76 -7.21 35.89 11.21
N TYR A 77 -8.04 36.91 11.32
CA TYR A 77 -7.73 38.09 12.12
C TYR A 77 -7.52 37.73 13.60
N GLY A 78 -8.41 36.93 14.18
CA GLY A 78 -8.28 36.42 15.54
C GLY A 78 -7.03 35.58 15.75
N ALA A 79 -6.67 34.73 14.78
CA ALA A 79 -5.44 33.95 14.81
C ALA A 79 -4.20 34.86 14.77
N GLN A 80 -4.20 35.89 13.93
CA GLN A 80 -3.09 36.87 13.88
C GLN A 80 -2.93 37.59 15.22
N VAL A 81 -4.02 38.10 15.79
CA VAL A 81 -4.01 38.76 17.11
C VAL A 81 -3.51 37.79 18.19
N SER A 82 -3.99 36.54 18.20
CA SER A 82 -3.52 35.52 19.14
C SER A 82 -2.04 35.20 18.96
N SER A 83 -1.56 35.10 17.72
CA SER A 83 -0.14 34.86 17.43
C SER A 83 0.75 36.02 17.87
N PHE A 84 0.25 37.26 17.89
CA PHE A 84 1.00 38.39 18.46
C PHE A 84 1.20 38.27 19.98
N THR A 85 0.28 37.60 20.67
CA THR A 85 0.36 37.37 22.12
C THR A 85 1.16 36.12 22.51
N LYS A 86 1.38 35.20 21.58
CA LYS A 86 2.14 33.96 21.80
C LYS A 86 3.60 34.14 21.36
N THR A 87 4.54 33.83 22.23
CA THR A 87 5.99 33.91 21.95
C THR A 87 6.47 32.91 20.90
N ASP A 88 5.67 31.87 20.63
CA ASP A 88 6.07 30.70 19.82
C ASP A 88 5.92 30.90 18.30
N GLY A 89 5.41 32.06 17.85
CA GLY A 89 5.33 32.40 16.41
C GLY A 89 4.47 31.46 15.54
N HIS A 90 3.67 30.60 16.16
CA HIS A 90 2.79 29.65 15.48
C HIS A 90 1.39 30.22 15.26
N LEU A 91 1.05 30.45 14.00
CA LEU A 91 -0.31 30.78 13.56
C LEU A 91 -1.04 29.48 13.18
N ASP A 92 -1.97 29.06 14.02
CA ASP A 92 -2.81 27.89 13.77
C ASP A 92 -4.19 28.33 13.27
N ILE A 93 -4.48 28.05 12.02
CA ILE A 93 -5.80 28.26 11.42
C ILE A 93 -6.30 26.89 11.06
N ASN A 94 -7.50 26.59 11.52
CA ASN A 94 -8.19 25.36 11.22
C ASN A 94 -9.68 25.67 11.08
N LEU A 95 -10.15 25.67 9.83
CA LEU A 95 -11.52 25.93 9.45
C LEU A 95 -12.04 24.68 8.77
N GLU A 96 -13.13 24.15 9.29
CA GLU A 96 -13.75 22.95 8.76
C GLU A 96 -15.26 23.15 8.63
N LYS A 97 -15.79 22.72 7.49
CA LYS A 97 -17.21 22.67 7.20
C LYS A 97 -17.49 21.34 6.54
N GLU A 98 -18.32 20.52 7.18
CA GLU A 98 -18.69 19.21 6.66
C GLU A 98 -20.20 19.15 6.49
N SER A 99 -20.63 18.53 5.39
CA SER A 99 -22.03 18.23 5.07
C SER A 99 -22.15 16.78 4.62
N GLU A 100 -23.35 16.30 4.33
CA GLU A 100 -23.55 14.96 3.79
C GLU A 100 -22.95 14.78 2.39
N ASP A 101 -22.98 15.85 1.58
CA ASP A 101 -22.58 15.84 0.17
C ASP A 101 -21.17 16.37 -0.09
N GLY A 102 -20.45 16.81 0.94
CA GLY A 102 -19.11 17.36 0.76
C GLY A 102 -18.49 17.97 2.01
N ALA A 103 -17.25 18.43 1.88
CA ALA A 103 -16.54 19.09 2.95
C ALA A 103 -15.54 20.13 2.43
N VAL A 104 -15.30 21.14 3.26
CA VAL A 104 -14.25 22.14 3.05
C VAL A 104 -13.35 22.15 4.28
N PHE A 105 -12.05 21.97 4.04
CA PHE A 105 -11.02 22.07 5.08
C PHE A 105 -10.00 23.13 4.67
N ILE A 106 -9.79 24.14 5.50
CA ILE A 106 -8.80 25.20 5.29
C ILE A 106 -7.94 25.28 6.53
N HIS A 107 -6.64 25.05 6.37
CA HIS A 107 -5.74 25.07 7.51
C HIS A 107 -4.35 25.62 7.17
N THR A 108 -3.60 26.07 8.18
CA THR A 108 -2.19 26.40 8.01
C THR A 108 -1.35 25.13 7.87
N SER A 109 -0.43 25.15 6.91
CA SER A 109 0.57 24.09 6.74
C SER A 109 1.86 24.65 6.16
N GLN A 110 2.97 24.04 6.58
CA GLN A 110 4.28 24.32 6.00
C GLN A 110 4.48 23.46 4.74
N PRO A 111 4.91 24.03 3.61
CA PRO A 111 5.22 23.25 2.41
C PRO A 111 6.35 22.25 2.67
N GLY A 112 6.18 21.02 2.21
CA GLY A 112 7.21 19.99 2.29
C GLY A 112 7.31 19.27 3.64
N VAL A 113 6.40 19.53 4.58
CA VAL A 113 6.46 18.99 5.94
C VAL A 113 5.21 18.19 6.27
N SER A 114 5.39 16.96 6.72
CA SER A 114 4.30 16.10 7.19
C SER A 114 3.83 16.46 8.60
N GLN A 115 2.52 16.63 8.78
CA GLN A 115 1.92 16.99 10.06
C GLN A 115 1.77 15.79 11.01
N LEU A 116 2.63 15.67 12.02
CA LEU A 116 2.60 14.50 12.92
C LEU A 116 1.38 14.44 13.86
N GLN A 117 0.85 15.60 14.24
CA GLN A 117 -0.24 15.76 15.20
C GLN A 117 -1.30 16.73 14.65
N GLY A 118 -2.39 16.89 15.38
CA GLY A 118 -3.49 17.79 15.01
C GLY A 118 -4.60 17.08 14.22
N PRO A 119 -5.38 17.82 13.41
CA PRO A 119 -6.61 17.30 12.79
C PRO A 119 -6.37 16.27 11.67
N LEU A 120 -5.13 16.14 11.17
CA LEU A 120 -4.72 15.14 10.16
C LEU A 120 -5.71 15.07 8.97
N HIS A 121 -6.05 16.23 8.39
CA HIS A 121 -7.14 16.37 7.40
C HIS A 121 -7.08 15.36 6.26
N GLU A 122 -5.92 15.12 5.65
CA GLU A 122 -5.82 14.18 4.53
C GLU A 122 -6.17 12.74 4.93
N ARG A 123 -5.86 12.32 6.17
CA ARG A 123 -6.27 10.99 6.67
C ARG A 123 -7.77 10.92 6.95
N ARG A 124 -8.36 12.01 7.46
CA ARG A 124 -9.84 12.11 7.59
C ARG A 124 -10.50 12.05 6.22
N ILE A 125 -9.90 12.72 5.22
CA ILE A 125 -10.37 12.73 3.84
C ILE A 125 -10.34 11.31 3.24
N ASP A 126 -9.21 10.61 3.40
CA ASP A 126 -9.08 9.22 2.99
C ASP A 126 -10.17 8.35 3.63
N ALA A 127 -10.25 8.33 4.96
CA ALA A 127 -11.16 7.45 5.68
C ALA A 127 -12.65 7.73 5.41
N LYS A 128 -13.05 9.00 5.31
CA LYS A 128 -14.48 9.39 5.19
C LYS A 128 -14.97 9.43 3.75
N TYR A 129 -14.12 9.85 2.82
CA TYR A 129 -14.52 10.11 1.43
C TYR A 129 -13.86 9.13 0.46
N LEU A 130 -12.53 9.07 0.38
CA LEU A 130 -11.84 8.38 -0.72
C LEU A 130 -11.84 6.84 -0.58
N ASP A 131 -11.52 6.31 0.61
CA ASP A 131 -11.44 4.86 0.86
C ASP A 131 -12.83 4.20 0.90
N ALA A 132 -13.85 4.97 1.31
CA ALA A 132 -15.25 4.55 1.34
C ALA A 132 -15.93 4.66 -0.04
N SER A 133 -15.26 5.25 -1.03
CA SER A 133 -15.84 5.50 -2.34
C SER A 133 -16.05 4.22 -3.13
N ASN A 134 -17.15 4.21 -3.87
CA ASN A 134 -17.55 3.14 -4.78
C ASN A 134 -18.35 3.75 -5.95
N PRO A 135 -18.67 2.97 -7.01
CA PRO A 135 -19.40 3.48 -8.18
C PRO A 135 -20.70 4.25 -7.88
N THR A 136 -21.38 3.96 -6.77
CA THR A 136 -22.65 4.61 -6.39
C THR A 136 -22.48 5.80 -5.45
N LYS A 137 -21.36 5.84 -4.71
CA LYS A 137 -21.06 6.88 -3.72
C LYS A 137 -19.58 7.23 -3.86
N ALA A 138 -19.31 8.23 -4.69
CA ALA A 138 -17.99 8.70 -5.04
C ALA A 138 -17.87 10.20 -4.76
N TYR A 139 -16.64 10.66 -4.53
CA TYR A 139 -16.33 12.05 -4.23
C TYR A 139 -15.17 12.53 -5.10
N ARG A 140 -15.29 13.77 -5.58
CA ARG A 140 -14.19 14.53 -6.17
C ARG A 140 -13.53 15.40 -5.11
N LEU A 141 -12.22 15.55 -5.23
CA LEU A 141 -11.44 16.41 -4.37
C LEU A 141 -10.60 17.37 -5.19
N GLU A 142 -10.64 18.65 -4.82
CA GLU A 142 -9.71 19.65 -5.29
C GLU A 142 -8.97 20.26 -4.10
N SER A 143 -7.67 20.46 -4.25
CA SER A 143 -6.87 21.03 -3.17
C SER A 143 -5.86 22.02 -3.70
N TYR A 144 -5.79 23.17 -3.01
CA TYR A 144 -4.99 24.32 -3.40
C TYR A 144 -4.14 24.78 -2.22
N ARG A 145 -2.93 25.23 -2.53
CA ARG A 145 -2.03 25.90 -1.59
C ARG A 145 -1.91 27.37 -1.95
N SER A 146 -2.04 28.24 -0.95
CA SER A 146 -1.88 29.70 -1.14
C SER A 146 -0.48 30.02 -1.64
N ARG A 147 -0.35 31.00 -2.54
CA ARG A 147 0.96 31.48 -3.02
C ARG A 147 1.67 32.31 -1.94
N GLY A 148 0.91 33.15 -1.22
CA GLY A 148 1.39 33.95 -0.11
C GLY A 148 1.46 33.18 1.22
N THR A 149 2.29 33.67 2.15
CA THR A 149 2.28 33.23 3.55
C THR A 149 1.18 33.97 4.32
N VAL A 150 0.69 33.34 5.39
CA VAL A 150 -0.42 33.91 6.17
C VAL A 150 0.00 35.12 7.01
N SER A 151 1.31 35.30 7.21
CA SER A 151 1.93 36.49 7.80
C SER A 151 3.37 36.61 7.30
N GLU A 152 3.95 37.81 7.29
CA GLU A 152 5.37 38.03 7.00
C GLU A 152 6.28 37.34 8.02
N LYS A 153 5.81 37.15 9.26
CA LYS A 153 6.57 36.50 10.34
C LYS A 153 6.47 34.98 10.35
N VAL A 154 5.44 34.41 9.71
CA VAL A 154 5.10 32.98 9.81
C VAL A 154 5.22 32.33 8.42
N LYS A 155 6.12 31.36 8.27
CA LYS A 155 6.36 30.62 7.01
C LYS A 155 5.25 29.62 6.64
N ALA A 156 4.07 29.74 7.24
CA ALA A 156 2.93 28.89 6.96
C ALA A 156 2.15 29.44 5.75
N GLN A 157 1.65 28.52 4.93
CA GLN A 157 0.71 28.80 3.85
C GLN A 157 -0.62 28.17 4.19
N LEU A 158 -1.71 28.68 3.62
CA LEU A 158 -3.00 28.02 3.70
C LEU A 158 -3.05 26.84 2.75
N ARG A 159 -3.64 25.76 3.23
CA ARG A 159 -3.99 24.59 2.46
C ARG A 159 -5.49 24.40 2.52
N CYS A 160 -6.11 24.40 1.36
CA CYS A 160 -7.55 24.25 1.20
C CYS A 160 -7.83 22.90 0.54
N TYR A 161 -8.87 22.20 1.01
CA TYR A 161 -9.43 21.00 0.40
C TYR A 161 -10.92 21.24 0.20
N PHE A 162 -11.40 20.95 -1.01
CA PHE A 162 -12.80 21.02 -1.41
C PHE A 162 -13.20 19.62 -1.85
N ILE A 163 -14.13 19.02 -1.12
CA ILE A 163 -14.67 17.70 -1.42
C ILE A 163 -16.13 17.86 -1.78
N ALA A 164 -16.52 17.29 -2.91
CA ALA A 164 -17.90 17.28 -3.38
C ALA A 164 -18.27 15.88 -3.85
N ARG A 165 -19.51 15.47 -3.60
CA ARG A 165 -20.06 14.23 -4.13
C ARG A 165 -20.14 14.29 -5.66
N CYS A 166 -19.76 13.20 -6.32
CA CYS A 166 -19.82 13.11 -7.77
C CYS A 166 -21.27 13.06 -8.28
N ASN A 167 -21.53 13.77 -9.37
CA ASN A 167 -22.72 13.72 -10.19
C ASN A 167 -22.33 13.23 -11.59
N PHE A 168 -22.37 11.91 -11.76
CA PHE A 168 -21.94 11.25 -12.99
C PHE A 168 -22.89 11.51 -14.18
N VAL A 169 -22.34 11.54 -15.39
CA VAL A 169 -23.13 11.53 -16.63
C VAL A 169 -23.95 10.25 -16.71
N ASN A 170 -23.28 9.09 -16.57
CA ASN A 170 -23.91 7.79 -16.43
C ASN A 170 -23.40 7.08 -15.15
N ALA A 171 -24.29 6.82 -14.21
CA ALA A 171 -23.96 6.16 -12.95
C ALA A 171 -23.83 4.63 -13.07
N ASP A 172 -24.39 4.02 -14.12
CA ASP A 172 -24.34 2.58 -14.38
C ASP A 172 -24.02 2.31 -15.86
N PRO A 173 -22.74 2.50 -16.25
CA PRO A 173 -22.31 2.35 -17.65
C PRO A 173 -22.34 0.88 -18.12
N THR A 174 -22.80 0.66 -19.35
CA THR A 174 -22.69 -0.64 -20.05
C THR A 174 -21.23 -1.03 -20.30
N PRO A 175 -20.91 -2.32 -20.54
CA PRO A 175 -19.54 -2.78 -20.81
C PRO A 175 -18.81 -2.03 -21.92
N GLU A 176 -19.51 -1.51 -22.91
CA GLU A 176 -18.93 -0.69 -23.99
C GLU A 176 -18.66 0.74 -23.50
N GLN A 177 -19.54 1.28 -22.66
CA GLN A 177 -19.45 2.65 -22.14
C GLN A 177 -18.44 2.79 -21.00
N ILE A 178 -18.07 1.72 -20.29
CA ILE A 178 -17.10 1.81 -19.19
C ILE A 178 -15.74 2.36 -19.64
N HIS A 179 -15.45 2.27 -20.94
CA HIS A 179 -14.22 2.75 -21.56
C HIS A 179 -14.31 4.19 -22.05
N ASP A 180 -15.45 4.87 -21.98
CA ASP A 180 -15.60 6.25 -22.47
C ASP A 180 -15.64 7.26 -21.32
N ILE A 181 -14.61 8.09 -21.21
CA ILE A 181 -14.50 9.13 -20.19
C ILE A 181 -15.70 10.09 -20.22
N GLN A 182 -16.31 10.34 -21.37
CA GLN A 182 -17.48 11.23 -21.46
C GLN A 182 -18.72 10.64 -20.80
N GLN A 183 -18.82 9.31 -20.70
CA GLN A 183 -19.95 8.62 -20.07
C GLN A 183 -19.76 8.47 -18.57
N VAL A 184 -18.54 8.19 -18.12
CA VAL A 184 -18.28 7.75 -16.75
C VAL A 184 -17.85 8.86 -15.79
N SER A 185 -17.63 10.06 -16.33
CA SER A 185 -17.13 11.21 -15.57
C SER A 185 -18.23 11.99 -14.83
N ASP A 186 -17.78 12.73 -13.81
CA ASP A 186 -18.56 13.79 -13.20
C ASP A 186 -18.79 14.95 -14.20
N ARG A 187 -20.00 15.52 -14.18
CA ARG A 187 -20.38 16.62 -15.08
C ARG A 187 -19.54 17.88 -14.89
N THR A 188 -19.16 18.18 -13.65
CA THR A 188 -18.33 19.36 -13.32
C THR A 188 -16.90 19.16 -13.80
N PHE A 189 -16.35 17.96 -13.64
CA PHE A 189 -15.04 17.61 -14.17
C PHE A 189 -15.00 17.76 -15.69
N LEU A 190 -15.97 17.22 -16.43
CA LEU A 190 -16.03 17.35 -17.89
C LEU A 190 -16.10 18.81 -18.36
N GLY A 191 -16.82 19.66 -17.62
CA GLY A 191 -16.91 21.09 -17.93
C GLY A 191 -15.62 21.87 -17.70
N LYS A 192 -14.69 21.36 -16.85
CA LYS A 192 -13.47 22.06 -16.44
C LYS A 192 -12.18 21.50 -17.03
N ALA A 193 -12.16 20.20 -17.30
CA ALA A 193 -11.00 19.52 -17.84
C ALA A 193 -10.71 20.00 -19.26
N THR A 194 -9.45 20.31 -19.57
CA THR A 194 -9.05 20.60 -20.95
C THR A 194 -9.11 19.35 -21.82
N PRO A 195 -9.19 19.48 -23.16
CA PRO A 195 -9.10 18.34 -24.07
C PRO A 195 -7.86 17.46 -23.81
N ASN A 196 -6.71 18.07 -23.53
CA ASN A 196 -5.47 17.35 -23.19
C ASN A 196 -5.63 16.52 -21.90
N THR A 197 -6.17 17.11 -20.83
CA THR A 197 -6.41 16.37 -19.57
C THR A 197 -7.38 15.20 -19.78
N LEU A 198 -8.45 15.38 -20.57
CA LEU A 198 -9.39 14.30 -20.89
C LEU A 198 -8.71 13.15 -21.65
N GLU A 199 -7.85 13.46 -22.63
CA GLU A 199 -7.09 12.45 -23.37
C GLU A 199 -6.15 11.64 -22.46
N VAL A 200 -5.39 12.34 -21.61
CA VAL A 200 -4.47 11.70 -20.65
C VAL A 200 -5.24 10.82 -19.67
N TYR A 201 -6.36 11.31 -19.13
CA TYR A 201 -7.18 10.55 -18.18
C TYR A 201 -7.84 9.35 -18.84
N GLN A 202 -8.31 9.48 -20.08
CA GLN A 202 -8.85 8.38 -20.89
C GLN A 202 -7.82 7.27 -21.10
N ARG A 203 -6.57 7.63 -21.43
CA ARG A 203 -5.47 6.66 -21.58
C ARG A 203 -5.18 5.94 -20.27
N ILE A 204 -5.04 6.68 -19.17
CA ILE A 204 -4.80 6.13 -17.84
C ILE A 204 -5.93 5.19 -17.44
N MET A 205 -7.18 5.62 -17.58
CA MET A 205 -8.38 4.81 -17.30
C MET A 205 -8.35 3.50 -18.09
N THR A 206 -8.06 3.55 -19.38
CA THR A 206 -7.95 2.35 -20.23
C THR A 206 -6.89 1.38 -19.70
N HIS A 207 -5.74 1.88 -19.23
CA HIS A 207 -4.72 1.04 -18.62
C HIS A 207 -5.14 0.47 -17.26
N VAL A 208 -5.79 1.25 -16.40
CA VAL A 208 -6.32 0.80 -15.10
C VAL A 208 -7.38 -0.30 -15.29
N LEU A 209 -8.18 -0.19 -16.36
CA LEU A 209 -9.20 -1.18 -16.66
C LEU A 209 -8.60 -2.54 -17.04
N ASN A 210 -7.45 -2.54 -17.72
CA ASN A 210 -6.82 -3.72 -18.30
C ASN A 210 -5.73 -4.37 -17.45
N ARG A 211 -5.21 -3.71 -16.40
CA ARG A 211 -4.12 -4.24 -15.58
C ARG A 211 -4.35 -4.08 -14.09
N SER A 212 -3.73 -4.96 -13.31
CA SER A 212 -3.74 -4.89 -11.84
C SER A 212 -2.69 -3.90 -11.33
N GLY A 213 -3.03 -3.14 -10.29
CA GLY A 213 -2.16 -2.16 -9.66
C GLY A 213 -2.20 -0.76 -10.29
N PRO A 214 -1.38 0.17 -9.78
CA PRO A 214 -1.46 1.57 -10.17
C PRO A 214 -0.89 1.84 -11.57
N VAL A 215 -1.43 2.85 -12.22
CA VAL A 215 -0.94 3.44 -13.46
C VAL A 215 -0.37 4.81 -13.15
N LEU A 216 0.93 5.00 -13.37
CA LEU A 216 1.60 6.25 -13.11
C LEU A 216 2.09 6.86 -14.42
N GLU A 217 1.77 8.13 -14.63
CA GLU A 217 2.35 8.96 -15.69
C GLU A 217 2.90 10.25 -15.09
N LEU A 218 4.05 10.70 -15.60
CA LEU A 218 4.74 11.91 -15.15
C LEU A 218 4.88 12.86 -16.33
N HIS A 219 4.47 14.11 -16.14
CA HIS A 219 4.56 15.17 -17.12
C HIS A 219 5.28 16.38 -16.52
N GLU A 220 6.18 17.01 -17.29
CA GLU A 220 6.81 18.28 -16.91
C GLU A 220 5.90 19.42 -17.37
N ILE A 221 5.66 20.41 -16.50
CA ILE A 221 4.79 21.55 -16.85
C ILE A 221 5.64 22.66 -17.47
N PRO A 222 5.44 22.98 -18.76
CA PRO A 222 6.28 23.94 -19.47
C PRO A 222 6.30 25.31 -18.78
N SER A 223 7.46 25.97 -18.82
CA SER A 223 7.65 27.33 -18.25
C SER A 223 7.53 27.41 -16.72
N THR A 224 7.37 26.27 -16.04
CA THR A 224 7.42 26.17 -14.57
C THR A 224 8.53 25.19 -14.17
N ARG A 225 8.84 25.10 -12.87
CA ARG A 225 9.66 24.03 -12.29
C ARG A 225 8.81 22.98 -11.59
N GLU A 226 7.56 22.82 -12.04
CA GLU A 226 6.60 21.88 -11.47
C GLU A 226 6.45 20.64 -12.35
N TYR A 227 6.19 19.51 -11.69
CA TYR A 227 5.90 18.24 -12.33
C TYR A 227 4.48 17.79 -11.98
N ARG A 228 3.75 17.28 -12.97
CA ARG A 228 2.44 16.68 -12.82
C ARG A 228 2.58 15.16 -12.76
N LEU A 229 2.34 14.59 -11.58
CA LEU A 229 2.25 13.15 -11.37
C LEU A 229 0.79 12.72 -11.36
N ILE A 230 0.41 11.86 -12.31
CA ILE A 230 -0.95 11.34 -12.46
C ILE A 230 -0.94 9.85 -12.12
N ILE A 231 -1.84 9.44 -11.22
CA ILE A 231 -1.92 8.09 -10.67
C ILE A 231 -3.35 7.55 -10.80
N GLY A 232 -3.54 6.58 -11.67
CA GLY A 232 -4.81 5.85 -11.83
C GLY A 232 -4.81 4.51 -11.10
N TYR A 233 -5.90 4.15 -10.43
CA TYR A 233 -6.09 2.83 -9.83
C TYR A 233 -7.58 2.49 -9.66
N ARG A 234 -7.88 1.23 -9.33
CA ARG A 234 -9.26 0.77 -9.08
C ARG A 234 -9.75 1.23 -7.70
N GLN A 235 -10.98 1.71 -7.60
CA GLN A 235 -11.60 2.09 -6.32
C GLN A 235 -11.55 0.94 -5.32
N GLY A 236 -11.23 1.25 -4.06
CA GLY A 236 -11.14 0.28 -2.98
C GLY A 236 -9.97 -0.72 -3.07
N SER A 237 -9.04 -0.54 -4.00
CA SER A 237 -7.86 -1.43 -4.14
C SER A 237 -6.68 -1.09 -3.23
N THR A 238 -6.69 0.09 -2.62
CA THR A 238 -5.74 0.56 -1.60
C THR A 238 -6.48 1.49 -0.64
N GLN A 239 -5.86 1.84 0.49
CA GLN A 239 -6.44 2.68 1.55
C GLN A 239 -5.45 3.74 2.01
N ASN A 240 -5.91 4.90 2.47
CA ASN A 240 -5.05 6.00 2.92
C ASN A 240 -4.00 6.45 1.89
N PHE A 241 -4.22 6.16 0.61
CA PHE A 241 -3.20 6.32 -0.43
C PHE A 241 -2.92 7.80 -0.73
N PHE A 242 -3.95 8.65 -0.69
CA PHE A 242 -3.79 10.09 -0.96
C PHE A 242 -2.95 10.77 0.12
N SER A 243 -3.21 10.50 1.41
CA SER A 243 -2.40 11.05 2.50
C SER A 243 -1.00 10.45 2.56
N ALA A 244 -0.85 9.15 2.27
CA ALA A 244 0.46 8.50 2.25
C ALA A 244 1.37 9.03 1.12
N MET A 245 0.79 9.39 -0.03
CA MET A 245 1.54 10.06 -1.10
C MET A 245 2.10 11.41 -0.66
N SER A 246 1.42 12.13 0.24
CA SER A 246 1.94 13.36 0.83
C SER A 246 3.17 13.13 1.67
N ASP A 247 3.12 12.14 2.55
CA ASP A 247 4.28 11.76 3.35
C ASP A 247 5.46 11.36 2.44
N LEU A 248 5.20 10.70 1.31
CA LEU A 248 6.23 10.31 0.35
C LEU A 248 6.91 11.50 -0.34
N TYR A 249 6.16 12.42 -0.94
CA TYR A 249 6.81 13.52 -1.63
C TYR A 249 7.44 14.52 -0.64
N HIS A 250 6.90 14.67 0.58
CA HIS A 250 7.53 15.46 1.65
C HIS A 250 8.89 14.90 2.06
N TYR A 251 9.04 13.57 2.13
CA TYR A 251 10.32 12.91 2.43
C TYR A 251 11.43 13.28 1.43
N TYR A 252 11.07 13.71 0.21
CA TYR A 252 11.99 14.16 -0.83
C TYR A 252 12.08 15.69 -0.97
N ASP A 253 11.69 16.45 0.07
CA ASP A 253 11.65 17.91 0.07
C ASP A 253 10.80 18.51 -1.06
N LEU A 254 9.79 17.77 -1.51
CA LEU A 254 8.80 18.25 -2.48
C LEU A 254 7.54 18.69 -1.75
N TYR A 255 6.75 19.54 -2.39
CA TYR A 255 5.44 19.92 -1.90
C TYR A 255 4.43 20.00 -3.05
N SER A 256 3.16 19.84 -2.71
CA SER A 256 2.09 20.01 -3.70
C SER A 256 1.56 21.44 -3.71
N THR A 257 1.51 22.04 -4.90
CA THR A 257 0.77 23.28 -5.16
C THR A 257 -0.72 23.00 -5.30
N ARG A 258 -1.06 21.97 -6.09
CA ARG A 258 -2.43 21.54 -6.36
C ARG A 258 -2.58 20.02 -6.34
N LYS A 259 -3.74 19.54 -5.92
CA LYS A 259 -4.13 18.13 -6.06
C LYS A 259 -5.55 18.02 -6.55
N TYR A 260 -5.78 17.01 -7.38
CA TYR A 260 -7.10 16.61 -7.85
C TYR A 260 -7.28 15.12 -7.60
N VAL A 261 -8.45 14.72 -7.11
CA VAL A 261 -8.88 13.32 -7.10
C VAL A 261 -10.19 13.28 -7.85
N GLU A 262 -10.19 12.61 -8.99
CA GLU A 262 -11.38 12.39 -9.80
C GLU A 262 -11.72 10.91 -9.75
N GLN A 263 -12.96 10.62 -9.42
CA GLN A 263 -13.51 9.28 -9.38
C GLN A 263 -14.53 9.14 -10.50
N PHE A 264 -14.66 7.92 -11.03
CA PHE A 264 -15.50 7.62 -12.19
C PHE A 264 -16.49 6.51 -11.86
N SER A 265 -17.65 6.50 -12.51
CA SER A 265 -18.70 5.49 -12.27
C SER A 265 -18.30 4.07 -12.68
N ASN A 266 -17.27 3.92 -13.52
CA ASN A 266 -16.69 2.61 -13.86
C ASN A 266 -15.74 2.03 -12.78
N GLY A 267 -15.65 2.66 -11.61
CA GLY A 267 -14.82 2.19 -10.50
C GLY A 267 -13.34 2.55 -10.61
N VAL A 268 -12.99 3.57 -11.39
CA VAL A 268 -11.62 4.10 -11.49
C VAL A 268 -11.47 5.35 -10.59
N THR A 269 -10.28 5.52 -10.03
CA THR A 269 -9.83 6.74 -9.35
C THR A 269 -8.56 7.24 -10.02
N ILE A 270 -8.51 8.53 -10.34
CA ILE A 270 -7.32 9.21 -10.86
C ILE A 270 -6.95 10.36 -9.92
N ILE A 271 -5.73 10.32 -9.39
CA ILE A 271 -5.12 11.39 -8.60
C ILE A 271 -4.15 12.16 -9.49
N SER A 272 -4.25 13.49 -9.53
CA SER A 272 -3.26 14.36 -10.18
C SER A 272 -2.60 15.25 -9.15
N LEU A 273 -1.28 15.14 -9.01
CA LEU A 273 -0.47 15.89 -8.06
C LEU A 273 0.46 16.83 -8.82
N TYR A 274 0.39 18.12 -8.51
CA TYR A 274 1.30 19.14 -9.03
C TYR A 274 2.36 19.39 -7.98
N LEU A 275 3.61 19.00 -8.28
CA LEU A 275 4.70 18.92 -7.32
C LEU A 275 5.82 19.91 -7.69
N GLY A 276 6.25 20.69 -6.70
CA GLY A 276 7.38 21.60 -6.79
C GLY A 276 8.41 21.33 -5.68
N SER A 277 9.62 21.87 -5.85
CA SER A 277 10.69 21.76 -4.85
C SER A 277 10.61 22.88 -3.81
N VAL A 278 10.84 22.55 -2.55
CA VAL A 278 10.98 23.58 -1.50
C VAL A 278 12.22 24.45 -1.78
N ALA A 279 12.13 25.76 -1.49
CA ALA A 279 13.14 26.77 -1.85
C ALA A 279 14.54 26.55 -1.22
N LYS A 280 14.65 25.73 -0.17
CA LYS A 280 15.91 25.34 0.48
C LYS A 280 16.00 23.81 0.63
N SER A 281 15.64 23.08 -0.41
CA SER A 281 15.76 21.63 -0.43
C SER A 281 17.20 21.19 -0.16
N GLN A 282 17.39 20.21 0.74
CA GLN A 282 18.68 19.53 0.92
C GLN A 282 18.78 18.28 0.05
N SER A 283 17.67 17.89 -0.57
CA SER A 283 17.59 16.76 -1.47
C SER A 283 18.22 17.06 -2.85
N ALA A 284 18.40 15.99 -3.62
CA ALA A 284 18.83 16.10 -5.01
C ALA A 284 17.84 16.93 -5.86
N PRO A 285 18.25 17.39 -7.06
CA PRO A 285 17.37 18.13 -7.97
C PRO A 285 16.03 17.41 -8.24
N ILE A 286 14.97 18.20 -8.48
CA ILE A 286 13.60 17.69 -8.60
C ILE A 286 13.46 16.64 -9.70
N GLU A 287 14.23 16.76 -10.78
CA GLU A 287 14.29 15.83 -11.90
C GLU A 287 14.66 14.40 -11.43
N HIS A 288 15.45 14.28 -10.37
CA HIS A 288 15.85 13.00 -9.81
C HIS A 288 14.90 12.51 -8.72
N THR A 289 14.47 13.40 -7.83
CA THR A 289 13.58 13.03 -6.71
C THR A 289 12.19 12.63 -7.19
N ILE A 290 11.68 13.26 -8.23
CA ILE A 290 10.35 12.94 -8.79
C ILE A 290 10.28 11.51 -9.34
N HIS A 291 11.33 11.05 -10.02
CA HIS A 291 11.40 9.67 -10.50
C HIS A 291 11.49 8.67 -9.35
N GLN A 292 12.10 9.05 -8.22
CA GLN A 292 12.11 8.20 -7.04
C GLN A 292 10.72 8.12 -6.39
N VAL A 293 9.99 9.24 -6.30
CA VAL A 293 8.59 9.27 -5.86
C VAL A 293 7.72 8.37 -6.74
N VAL A 294 7.88 8.41 -8.07
CA VAL A 294 7.13 7.54 -9.00
C VAL A 294 7.42 6.06 -8.71
N LYS A 295 8.68 5.68 -8.52
CA LYS A 295 9.06 4.29 -8.23
C LYS A 295 8.51 3.80 -6.88
N GLU A 296 8.50 4.66 -5.88
CA GLU A 296 8.09 4.33 -4.52
C GLU A 296 6.59 4.46 -4.27
N ALA A 297 5.86 5.18 -5.13
CA ALA A 297 4.40 5.25 -5.09
C ALA A 297 3.76 3.86 -5.17
N SER A 298 4.36 2.92 -5.92
CA SER A 298 3.89 1.53 -5.97
C SER A 298 4.14 0.74 -4.69
N LEU A 299 5.14 1.11 -3.87
CA LEU A 299 5.30 0.54 -2.54
C LEU A 299 4.22 1.07 -1.58
N ILE A 300 3.99 2.38 -1.61
CA ILE A 300 2.90 3.02 -0.86
C ILE A 300 1.53 2.45 -1.28
N TYR A 301 1.32 2.16 -2.56
CA TYR A 301 0.08 1.54 -3.02
C TYR A 301 -0.16 0.16 -2.38
N CYS A 302 0.89 -0.66 -2.27
CA CYS A 302 0.81 -1.98 -1.63
C CYS A 302 0.62 -1.88 -0.11
N ILE A 303 1.41 -1.03 0.54
CA ILE A 303 1.48 -0.89 2.00
C ILE A 303 1.46 0.61 2.33
N PRO A 304 0.26 1.23 2.34
CA PRO A 304 0.12 2.69 2.47
C PRO A 304 0.39 3.17 3.90
N THR A 305 0.16 2.31 4.89
CA THR A 305 0.42 2.61 6.29
C THR A 305 1.18 1.46 6.95
N THR A 306 2.14 1.83 7.81
CA THR A 306 2.88 0.86 8.64
C THR A 306 3.01 1.39 10.07
N PRO A 307 3.31 0.53 11.05
CA PRO A 307 3.69 1.00 12.38
C PRO A 307 4.97 1.87 12.40
N PHE A 308 5.77 1.84 11.33
CA PHE A 308 6.98 2.67 11.16
C PHE A 308 6.67 4.06 10.60
N GLN A 309 5.39 4.41 10.38
CA GLN A 309 4.98 5.66 9.74
C GLN A 309 5.57 6.90 10.42
N ASN A 310 5.67 6.93 11.74
CA ASN A 310 6.25 8.09 12.44
C ASN A 310 7.74 8.28 12.09
N LEU A 311 8.51 7.19 12.02
CA LEU A 311 9.92 7.27 11.63
C LEU A 311 10.06 7.73 10.17
N PHE A 312 9.19 7.25 9.29
CA PHE A 312 9.12 7.69 7.89
C PHE A 312 8.83 9.19 7.78
N ARG A 313 7.79 9.67 8.44
CA ARG A 313 7.36 11.08 8.41
C ARG A 313 8.37 12.05 9.02
N THR A 314 9.17 11.57 9.98
CA THR A 314 10.29 12.35 10.55
C THR A 314 11.57 12.27 9.73
N GLY A 315 11.57 11.60 8.58
CA GLY A 315 12.76 11.39 7.75
C GLY A 315 13.80 10.43 8.34
N LYS A 316 13.49 9.76 9.46
CA LYS A 316 14.40 8.82 10.11
C LYS A 316 14.55 7.53 9.33
N LEU A 317 13.49 7.08 8.65
CA LEU A 317 13.52 5.95 7.72
C LEU A 317 12.97 6.38 6.36
N SER A 318 13.46 5.78 5.27
CA SER A 318 12.80 5.86 3.97
C SER A 318 11.53 5.00 3.93
N VAL A 319 10.70 5.16 2.90
CA VAL A 319 9.55 4.27 2.69
C VAL A 319 9.99 2.83 2.45
N GLN A 320 11.11 2.62 1.75
CA GLN A 320 11.66 1.29 1.48
C GLN A 320 12.10 0.63 2.79
N GLU A 321 12.87 1.33 3.61
CA GLU A 321 13.28 0.85 4.94
C GLU A 321 12.09 0.56 5.84
N SER A 322 11.08 1.44 5.86
CA SER A 322 9.87 1.27 6.66
C SER A 322 9.04 0.06 6.21
N THR A 323 8.91 -0.14 4.90
CA THR A 323 8.21 -1.29 4.32
C THR A 323 8.98 -2.59 4.57
N TYR A 324 10.31 -2.56 4.42
CA TYR A 324 11.18 -3.68 4.77
C TYR A 324 11.04 -4.05 6.25
N GLY A 325 11.08 -3.07 7.16
CA GLY A 325 10.87 -3.30 8.59
C GLY A 325 9.51 -3.88 8.92
N TYR A 326 8.46 -3.44 8.22
CA TYR A 326 7.12 -4.02 8.35
C TYR A 326 7.08 -5.50 7.95
N VAL A 327 7.70 -5.87 6.81
CA VAL A 327 7.79 -7.28 6.38
C VAL A 327 8.66 -8.09 7.35
N GLY A 328 9.81 -7.55 7.76
CA GLY A 328 10.70 -8.19 8.73
C GLY A 328 10.02 -8.41 10.08
N TRP A 329 9.18 -7.48 10.52
CA TRP A 329 8.33 -7.64 11.71
C TRP A 329 7.32 -8.78 11.56
N ILE A 330 6.63 -8.87 10.42
CA ILE A 330 5.69 -9.97 10.12
C ILE A 330 6.44 -11.31 10.12
N PHE A 331 7.59 -11.37 9.46
CA PHE A 331 8.41 -12.57 9.42
C PHE A 331 8.84 -13.01 10.84
N SER A 332 9.41 -12.08 11.60
CA SER A 332 9.84 -12.30 12.98
C SER A 332 8.70 -12.77 13.89
N GLN A 333 7.51 -12.19 13.73
CA GLN A 333 6.32 -12.62 14.47
C GLN A 333 6.00 -14.10 14.26
N HIS A 334 6.18 -14.62 13.04
CA HIS A 334 5.89 -16.02 12.73
C HIS A 334 7.03 -16.98 13.11
N PHE A 335 8.28 -16.50 13.23
CA PHE A 335 9.45 -17.39 13.30
C PHE A 335 10.40 -17.20 14.49
N LEU A 336 10.27 -16.14 15.30
CA LEU A 336 11.06 -15.95 16.53
C LEU A 336 10.68 -16.92 17.66
N ASN A 337 9.44 -17.40 17.68
CA ASN A 337 8.92 -18.27 18.73
C ASN A 337 9.31 -19.73 18.52
N ARG A 338 10.61 -20.03 18.64
CA ARG A 338 11.13 -21.39 18.49
C ARG A 338 11.82 -21.80 19.78
N LEU A 339 10.99 -22.43 20.61
CA LEU A 339 11.30 -23.40 21.65
C LEU A 339 12.80 -23.50 21.98
N GLY A 340 13.18 -22.96 23.14
CA GLY A 340 14.55 -22.96 23.62
C GLY A 340 15.19 -24.35 23.73
N SER A 341 16.49 -24.38 24.02
CA SER A 341 17.24 -25.63 24.23
C SER A 341 16.58 -26.51 25.31
N GLU A 342 15.88 -25.90 26.26
CA GLU A 342 15.12 -26.55 27.32
C GLU A 342 13.97 -27.42 26.78
N TYR A 343 13.22 -26.92 25.79
CA TYR A 343 12.17 -27.71 25.14
C TYR A 343 12.76 -28.89 24.37
N THR A 344 13.89 -28.67 23.69
CA THR A 344 14.59 -29.73 22.95
C THR A 344 15.09 -30.83 23.90
N SER A 345 15.67 -30.43 25.03
CA SER A 345 16.08 -31.35 26.10
C SER A 345 14.88 -32.11 26.68
N LEU A 346 13.77 -31.42 26.96
CA LEU A 346 12.55 -32.05 27.46
C LEU A 346 11.96 -33.05 26.45
N ALA A 347 11.91 -32.68 25.17
CA ALA A 347 11.48 -33.57 24.10
C ALA A 347 12.38 -34.80 23.98
N GLY A 348 13.69 -34.65 24.18
CA GLY A 348 14.64 -35.77 24.19
C GLY A 348 14.46 -36.76 25.34
N VAL A 349 13.88 -36.33 26.46
CA VAL A 349 13.63 -37.17 27.65
C VAL A 349 12.27 -37.87 27.58
N LEU A 350 11.27 -37.26 26.94
CA LEU A 350 9.91 -37.80 26.90
C LEU A 350 9.74 -38.92 25.87
N ASN A 351 8.97 -39.95 26.22
CA ASN A 351 8.58 -41.00 25.28
C ASN A 351 7.52 -40.49 24.28
N MET A 352 7.92 -40.30 23.02
CA MET A 352 7.05 -39.80 21.94
C MET A 352 5.98 -40.81 21.46
N SER A 353 6.08 -42.07 21.89
CA SER A 353 5.06 -43.08 21.64
C SER A 353 3.90 -43.02 22.64
N ASP A 354 4.07 -42.28 23.74
CA ASP A 354 3.06 -42.08 24.77
C ASP A 354 2.17 -40.86 24.41
N PRO A 355 0.87 -41.04 24.17
CA PRO A 355 -0.04 -39.95 23.84
C PRO A 355 -0.11 -38.84 24.90
N ILE A 356 0.04 -39.18 26.19
CA ILE A 356 -0.03 -38.21 27.30
C ILE A 356 1.20 -37.32 27.29
N HIS A 357 2.38 -37.90 27.11
CA HIS A 357 3.62 -37.14 27.01
C HIS A 357 3.60 -36.19 25.81
N VAL A 358 3.10 -36.66 24.66
CA VAL A 358 2.94 -35.84 23.45
C VAL A 358 1.95 -34.69 23.71
N GLU A 359 0.83 -34.93 24.40
CA GLU A 359 -0.14 -33.89 24.73
C GLU A 359 0.46 -32.83 25.68
N VAL A 360 1.15 -33.24 26.74
CA VAL A 360 1.81 -32.32 27.70
C VAL A 360 2.87 -31.49 26.99
N LEU A 361 3.71 -32.11 26.18
CA LEU A 361 4.75 -31.42 25.41
C LEU A 361 4.14 -30.41 24.43
N ASN A 362 3.01 -30.74 23.79
CA ASN A 362 2.26 -29.82 22.93
C ASN A 362 1.66 -28.64 23.72
N LYS A 363 1.16 -28.86 24.93
CA LYS A 363 0.66 -27.79 25.81
C LYS A 363 1.80 -26.84 26.24
N ILE A 364 2.96 -27.39 26.64
CA ILE A 364 4.15 -26.60 26.99
C ILE A 364 4.64 -25.79 25.79
N LYS A 365 4.75 -26.43 24.61
CA LYS A 365 5.07 -25.77 23.34
C LYS A 365 4.16 -24.57 23.08
N LYS A 366 2.84 -24.75 23.25
CA LYS A 366 1.85 -23.68 23.05
C LYS A 366 2.04 -22.51 24.03
N ARG A 367 2.34 -22.79 25.32
CA ARG A 367 2.59 -21.74 26.33
C ARG A 367 3.87 -20.95 26.06
N LEU A 368 5.00 -21.64 25.83
CA LEU A 368 6.28 -20.98 25.54
C LEU A 368 6.22 -20.08 24.31
N ARG A 369 5.50 -20.50 23.26
CA ARG A 369 5.26 -19.69 22.07
C ARG A 369 4.40 -18.44 22.32
N THR A 370 3.59 -18.43 23.39
CA THR A 370 2.64 -17.33 23.65
C THR A 370 3.27 -16.23 24.51
N ASP A 371 4.18 -16.58 25.42
CA ASP A 371 4.59 -15.69 26.51
C ASP A 371 5.95 -14.98 26.28
N THR A 372 6.76 -15.38 25.29
CA THR A 372 8.13 -14.83 25.11
C THR A 372 8.21 -13.64 24.16
N PHE A 373 7.70 -13.75 22.92
CA PHE A 373 7.73 -12.66 21.94
C PHE A 373 6.32 -12.33 21.44
N THR A 374 5.73 -11.27 21.98
CA THR A 374 4.47 -10.70 21.47
C THR A 374 4.73 -9.84 20.24
N ARG A 375 3.68 -9.63 19.43
CA ARG A 375 3.74 -8.81 18.22
C ARG A 375 4.18 -7.38 18.55
N GLU A 376 3.61 -6.81 19.59
CA GLU A 376 3.87 -5.46 20.08
C GLU A 376 5.30 -5.36 20.61
N TYR A 377 5.78 -6.36 21.37
CA TYR A 377 7.13 -6.35 21.90
C TYR A 377 8.22 -6.40 20.80
N ILE A 378 8.02 -7.23 19.77
CA ILE A 378 8.94 -7.25 18.61
C ILE A 378 8.93 -5.88 17.92
N LEU A 379 7.75 -5.27 17.75
CA LEU A 379 7.63 -3.96 17.13
C LEU A 379 8.37 -2.88 17.93
N ASP A 380 8.18 -2.85 19.25
CA ASP A 380 8.84 -1.90 20.14
C ASP A 380 10.37 -2.06 20.12
N ILE A 381 10.88 -3.28 19.96
CA ILE A 381 12.31 -3.50 19.71
C ILE A 381 12.73 -2.85 18.39
N LEU A 382 12.03 -3.14 17.28
CA LEU A 382 12.41 -2.61 15.96
C LEU A 382 12.35 -1.08 15.88
N LEU A 383 11.35 -0.46 16.52
CA LEU A 383 11.20 1.00 16.57
C LEU A 383 12.31 1.70 17.37
N ARG A 384 12.93 1.02 18.34
CA ARG A 384 14.02 1.57 19.16
C ARG A 384 15.36 1.63 18.44
N PHE A 385 15.60 0.79 17.42
CA PHE A 385 16.88 0.73 16.70
C PHE A 385 16.72 0.95 15.18
N PRO A 386 16.31 2.15 14.74
CA PRO A 386 16.13 2.45 13.32
C PRO A 386 17.42 2.29 12.50
N ASP A 387 18.59 2.56 13.09
CA ASP A 387 19.87 2.43 12.38
C ASP A 387 20.25 0.98 12.10
N LEU A 388 19.94 0.04 12.99
CA LEU A 388 20.11 -1.39 12.70
C LEU A 388 19.18 -1.83 11.57
N LEU A 389 17.94 -1.32 11.58
CA LEU A 389 16.96 -1.63 10.54
C LEU A 389 17.43 -1.14 9.16
N LYS A 390 18.01 0.07 9.07
CA LYS A 390 18.62 0.58 7.83
C LYS A 390 19.72 -0.33 7.32
N GLN A 391 20.61 -0.78 8.19
CA GLN A 391 21.76 -1.61 7.80
C GLN A 391 21.32 -2.99 7.32
N LEU A 392 20.30 -3.56 7.96
CA LEU A 392 19.64 -4.78 7.48
C LEU A 392 18.93 -4.58 6.14
N TYR A 393 18.29 -3.42 5.93
CA TYR A 393 17.72 -3.07 4.64
C TYR A 393 18.81 -2.93 3.56
N VAL A 394 19.94 -2.29 3.86
CA VAL A 394 21.09 -2.18 2.94
C VAL A 394 21.57 -3.56 2.53
N ASN A 395 21.76 -4.47 3.49
CA ASN A 395 22.13 -5.86 3.21
C ASN A 395 21.11 -6.57 2.29
N PHE A 396 19.81 -6.42 2.55
CA PHE A 396 18.75 -6.95 1.69
C PHE A 396 18.79 -6.35 0.27
N ALA A 397 18.93 -5.03 0.18
CA ALA A 397 18.91 -4.29 -1.07
C ALA A 397 20.11 -4.62 -1.94
N MET A 398 21.30 -4.79 -1.36
CA MET A 398 22.51 -5.16 -2.12
C MET A 398 22.38 -6.50 -2.83
N VAL A 399 21.53 -7.40 -2.33
CA VAL A 399 21.26 -8.71 -2.95
C VAL A 399 20.15 -8.62 -4.00
N HIS A 400 19.05 -7.91 -3.69
CA HIS A 400 17.82 -7.98 -4.50
C HIS A 400 17.55 -6.77 -5.39
N TYR A 401 18.31 -5.68 -5.25
CA TYR A 401 18.16 -4.48 -6.06
C TYR A 401 18.92 -4.61 -7.38
N ILE A 402 18.20 -4.49 -8.51
CA ILE A 402 18.84 -4.43 -9.83
C ILE A 402 19.13 -2.96 -10.14
N ASN A 403 20.42 -2.63 -10.25
CA ASN A 403 20.83 -1.29 -10.68
C ASN A 403 20.54 -1.10 -12.18
N PRO A 404 19.69 -0.15 -12.59
CA PRO A 404 19.45 0.12 -14.02
C PRO A 404 20.68 0.65 -14.77
N ALA A 405 21.67 1.19 -14.03
CA ALA A 405 22.88 1.78 -14.61
C ALA A 405 23.86 0.75 -15.20
N THR A 406 23.76 -0.53 -14.83
CA THR A 406 24.60 -1.60 -15.42
C THR A 406 24.29 -1.85 -16.89
N ASN A 407 23.14 -1.37 -17.39
CA ASN A 407 22.76 -1.41 -18.82
C ASN A 407 23.12 -0.11 -19.59
N GLY A 408 23.95 0.77 -19.02
CA GLY A 408 24.62 1.86 -19.75
C GLY A 408 23.76 3.05 -20.22
N LYS A 409 22.48 3.13 -19.83
CA LYS A 409 21.56 4.18 -20.32
C LYS A 409 21.00 5.14 -19.25
N LEU A 410 21.19 4.86 -17.95
CA LEU A 410 20.58 5.65 -16.87
C LEU A 410 21.55 5.87 -15.71
N ARG A 411 21.50 7.06 -15.10
CA ARG A 411 22.21 7.35 -13.85
C ARG A 411 21.64 6.48 -12.71
N PRO A 412 22.45 6.07 -11.71
CA PRO A 412 21.95 5.31 -10.56
C PRO A 412 20.84 6.08 -9.83
N THR A 413 19.87 5.35 -9.27
CA THR A 413 18.77 5.96 -8.51
C THR A 413 19.27 6.60 -7.22
N LEU A 414 18.53 7.58 -6.69
CA LEU A 414 18.85 8.21 -5.40
C LEU A 414 18.85 7.19 -4.24
N SER A 415 17.92 6.22 -4.28
CA SER A 415 17.92 5.07 -3.36
C SER A 415 19.25 4.31 -3.42
N TYR A 416 19.74 3.99 -4.61
CA TYR A 416 21.00 3.28 -4.78
C TYR A 416 22.23 4.11 -4.37
N GLN A 417 22.22 5.41 -4.66
CA GLN A 417 23.28 6.31 -4.20
C GLN A 417 23.33 6.39 -2.66
N ARG A 418 22.17 6.41 -1.99
CA ARG A 418 22.10 6.32 -0.51
C ARG A 418 22.62 4.97 -0.01
N LEU A 419 22.25 3.87 -0.66
CA LEU A 419 22.76 2.54 -0.32
C LEU A 419 24.29 2.43 -0.45
N GLN A 420 24.91 3.12 -1.42
CA GLN A 420 26.36 3.17 -1.59
C GLN A 420 27.08 4.11 -0.63
N ALA A 421 26.40 5.16 -0.16
CA ALA A 421 26.95 6.08 0.85
C ALA A 421 27.01 5.44 2.24
N ASP A 422 26.16 4.45 2.51
CA ASP A 422 26.22 3.65 3.72
C ASP A 422 27.39 2.65 3.68
N ASN A 423 27.99 2.40 4.85
CA ASN A 423 28.99 1.33 4.99
C ASN A 423 28.33 -0.02 4.73
N ILE A 424 28.67 -0.65 3.60
CA ILE A 424 28.18 -1.98 3.22
C ILE A 424 28.89 -3.02 4.08
N LEU A 425 28.16 -3.58 5.05
CA LEU A 425 28.65 -4.61 5.94
C LEU A 425 28.39 -6.00 5.34
N THR A 426 29.38 -6.89 5.48
CA THR A 426 29.21 -8.33 5.26
C THR A 426 28.22 -8.93 6.26
N GLU A 427 27.77 -10.18 6.03
CA GLU A 427 26.86 -10.88 6.95
C GLU A 427 27.48 -11.02 8.34
N GLU A 428 28.77 -11.34 8.41
CA GLU A 428 29.53 -11.52 9.64
C GLU A 428 29.68 -10.20 10.40
N GLU A 429 30.06 -9.12 9.72
CA GLU A 429 30.18 -7.78 10.31
C GLU A 429 28.84 -7.24 10.79
N LEU A 430 27.77 -7.49 10.03
CA LEU A 430 26.42 -7.09 10.44
C LEU A 430 25.96 -7.88 11.66
N SER A 431 26.25 -9.19 11.73
CA SER A 431 25.98 -10.00 12.92
C SER A 431 26.75 -9.50 14.15
N GLU A 432 28.04 -9.15 14.00
CA GLU A 432 28.86 -8.56 15.08
C GLU A 432 28.31 -7.20 15.53
N LYS A 433 27.92 -6.35 14.57
CA LYS A 433 27.29 -5.05 14.86
C LYS A 433 25.98 -5.21 15.63
N ILE A 434 25.13 -6.16 15.24
CA ILE A 434 23.89 -6.46 15.98
C ILE A 434 24.24 -6.84 17.43
N LYS A 435 25.16 -7.80 17.66
CA LYS A 435 25.57 -8.22 19.02
C LYS A 435 26.06 -7.05 19.86
N ARG A 436 26.86 -6.14 19.28
CA ARG A 436 27.42 -4.98 19.99
C ARG A 436 26.38 -3.90 20.32
N THR A 437 25.38 -3.73 19.45
CA THR A 437 24.36 -2.67 19.60
C THR A 437 23.19 -3.10 20.48
N THR A 438 22.80 -4.38 20.46
CA THR A 438 21.70 -4.89 21.28
C THR A 438 22.12 -5.08 22.73
N THR A 439 21.22 -4.80 23.67
CA THR A 439 21.52 -4.81 25.11
C THR A 439 21.16 -6.13 25.80
N ASN A 440 20.24 -6.89 25.21
CA ASN A 440 19.73 -8.14 25.76
C ASN A 440 19.50 -9.20 24.67
N SER A 441 19.29 -10.44 25.11
CA SER A 441 19.08 -11.59 24.22
C SER A 441 17.85 -11.44 23.31
N HIS A 442 16.77 -10.82 23.80
CA HIS A 442 15.54 -10.66 23.02
C HIS A 442 15.75 -9.71 21.83
N GLU A 443 16.41 -8.57 22.06
CA GLU A 443 16.79 -7.63 21.01
C GLU A 443 17.69 -8.30 19.97
N LEU A 444 18.70 -9.05 20.44
CA LEU A 444 19.60 -9.82 19.57
C LEU A 444 18.83 -10.81 18.69
N MET A 445 17.92 -11.60 19.28
CA MET A 445 17.12 -12.58 18.56
C MET A 445 16.25 -11.92 17.49
N VAL A 446 15.58 -10.79 17.80
CA VAL A 446 14.75 -10.06 16.83
C VAL A 446 15.54 -9.65 15.59
N PHE A 447 16.71 -9.05 15.78
CA PHE A 447 17.54 -8.61 14.66
C PHE A 447 18.23 -9.77 13.92
N GLN A 448 18.59 -10.85 14.61
CA GLN A 448 19.06 -12.09 13.97
C GLN A 448 17.98 -12.75 13.10
N SER A 449 16.71 -12.63 13.49
CA SER A 449 15.58 -13.10 12.68
C SER A 449 15.45 -12.30 11.37
N LEU A 450 15.64 -10.98 11.40
CA LEU A 450 15.69 -10.16 10.17
C LEU A 450 16.90 -10.52 9.29
N LEU A 451 18.06 -10.79 9.89
CA LEU A 451 19.23 -11.27 9.13
C LEU A 451 18.97 -12.64 8.50
N THR A 452 18.29 -13.53 9.23
CA THR A 452 17.84 -14.84 8.73
C THR A 452 16.87 -14.67 7.56
N PHE A 453 15.94 -13.71 7.63
CA PHE A 453 15.06 -13.38 6.52
C PHE A 453 15.86 -13.02 5.27
N ASN A 454 16.77 -12.04 5.35
CA ASN A 454 17.60 -11.62 4.22
C ASN A 454 18.35 -12.77 3.57
N LYS A 455 19.01 -13.61 4.38
CA LYS A 455 19.78 -14.76 3.92
C LYS A 455 18.94 -15.77 3.13
N HIS A 456 17.66 -15.92 3.46
CA HIS A 456 16.82 -16.97 2.92
C HIS A 456 15.86 -16.49 1.83
N VAL A 457 15.74 -15.18 1.56
CA VAL A 457 14.97 -14.68 0.42
C VAL A 457 15.75 -14.99 -0.87
N LEU A 458 15.10 -15.73 -1.77
CA LEU A 458 15.66 -16.13 -3.07
C LEU A 458 15.16 -15.23 -4.21
N LYS A 459 13.89 -14.80 -4.13
CA LYS A 459 13.25 -13.89 -5.09
C LYS A 459 12.31 -12.96 -4.37
N THR A 460 12.16 -11.74 -4.88
CA THR A 460 11.17 -10.79 -4.37
C THR A 460 10.70 -9.83 -5.46
N ASN A 461 9.42 -9.43 -5.39
CA ASN A 461 8.89 -8.36 -6.23
C ASN A 461 9.03 -6.96 -5.58
N PHE A 462 9.73 -6.83 -4.44
CA PHE A 462 9.83 -5.59 -3.67
C PHE A 462 10.20 -4.37 -4.53
N TYR A 463 11.12 -4.54 -5.49
CA TYR A 463 11.59 -3.48 -6.37
C TYR A 463 10.84 -3.38 -7.71
N GLN A 464 9.78 -4.17 -7.93
CA GLN A 464 8.96 -4.05 -9.14
C GLN A 464 8.32 -2.67 -9.26
N PRO A 465 8.37 -2.02 -10.44
CA PRO A 465 7.75 -0.71 -10.65
C PRO A 465 6.24 -0.73 -10.45
N THR A 466 5.55 -1.83 -10.78
CA THR A 466 4.11 -2.00 -10.55
C THR A 466 3.84 -3.32 -9.84
N LYS A 467 3.06 -3.25 -8.76
CA LYS A 467 2.71 -4.40 -7.91
C LYS A 467 1.51 -4.06 -7.03
N VAL A 468 0.85 -5.10 -6.53
CA VAL A 468 -0.37 -4.97 -5.70
C VAL A 468 -0.23 -5.56 -4.30
N ALA A 469 0.80 -6.37 -4.08
CA ALA A 469 1.24 -6.91 -2.80
C ALA A 469 2.73 -7.25 -2.90
N LEU A 470 3.38 -7.42 -1.75
CA LEU A 470 4.76 -7.86 -1.66
C LEU A 470 4.82 -9.38 -1.56
N SER A 471 5.72 -9.99 -2.32
CA SER A 471 5.90 -11.44 -2.33
C SER A 471 7.38 -11.79 -2.23
N PHE A 472 7.68 -12.81 -1.44
CA PHE A 472 9.04 -13.28 -1.15
C PHE A 472 9.09 -14.79 -1.27
N ARG A 473 9.92 -15.32 -2.17
CA ARG A 473 10.23 -16.76 -2.29
C ARG A 473 11.39 -17.07 -1.35
N LEU A 474 11.17 -17.88 -0.32
CA LEU A 474 12.19 -18.18 0.70
C LEU A 474 12.67 -19.64 0.66
N ALA A 475 13.97 -19.85 0.90
CA ALA A 475 14.52 -21.15 1.25
C ALA A 475 14.08 -21.52 2.69
N PRO A 476 13.32 -22.59 2.92
CA PRO A 476 12.77 -22.92 4.24
C PRO A 476 13.78 -23.60 5.19
N SER A 477 15.06 -23.67 4.83
CA SER A 477 16.12 -24.37 5.57
C SER A 477 16.37 -23.84 6.98
N PHE A 478 15.96 -22.61 7.29
CA PHE A 478 16.06 -22.04 8.63
C PHE A 478 15.02 -22.59 9.61
N LEU A 479 14.01 -23.34 9.15
CA LEU A 479 12.98 -23.93 10.02
C LEU A 479 13.57 -25.05 10.89
N PRO A 480 13.24 -25.13 12.19
CA PRO A 480 13.78 -26.16 13.07
C PRO A 480 13.15 -27.52 12.77
N THR A 481 13.99 -28.53 12.54
CA THR A 481 13.56 -29.91 12.23
C THR A 481 12.68 -30.53 13.31
N ILE A 482 12.88 -30.15 14.58
CA ILE A 482 12.06 -30.66 15.69
C ILE A 482 10.58 -30.23 15.59
N GLU A 483 10.31 -29.08 14.96
CA GLU A 483 8.94 -28.61 14.77
C GLU A 483 8.39 -28.95 13.39
N TYR A 484 9.27 -28.95 12.38
CA TYR A 484 8.95 -29.19 10.98
C TYR A 484 9.79 -30.35 10.43
N PRO A 485 9.49 -31.60 10.83
CA PRO A 485 10.35 -32.75 10.59
C PRO A 485 10.42 -33.16 9.12
N THR A 486 9.40 -32.81 8.32
CA THR A 486 9.44 -32.98 6.87
C THR A 486 9.94 -31.67 6.24
N PRO A 487 11.13 -31.67 5.60
CA PRO A 487 11.64 -30.49 4.93
C PRO A 487 10.72 -30.07 3.79
N MET A 488 10.50 -28.76 3.67
CA MET A 488 9.77 -28.18 2.54
C MET A 488 10.72 -27.87 1.39
N TYR A 489 10.21 -27.95 0.17
CA TYR A 489 10.93 -27.52 -1.03
C TYR A 489 10.90 -26.00 -1.18
N GLY A 490 9.76 -25.38 -0.88
CA GLY A 490 9.61 -23.95 -1.04
C GLY A 490 8.52 -23.33 -0.19
N MET A 491 8.74 -22.05 0.11
CA MET A 491 7.85 -21.20 0.85
C MET A 491 7.75 -19.84 0.15
N ASN A 492 6.54 -19.33 -0.02
CA ASN A 492 6.30 -17.94 -0.35
C ASN A 492 5.64 -17.24 0.83
N LEU A 493 6.11 -16.06 1.19
CA LEU A 493 5.44 -15.13 2.08
C LEU A 493 4.85 -14.00 1.22
N VAL A 494 3.55 -13.74 1.37
CA VAL A 494 2.85 -12.67 0.67
C VAL A 494 2.26 -11.70 1.68
N VAL A 495 2.51 -10.41 1.51
CA VAL A 495 2.06 -9.33 2.39
C VAL A 495 1.34 -8.28 1.55
N GLY A 496 0.05 -8.09 1.80
CA GLY A 496 -0.76 -6.99 1.24
C GLY A 496 -1.27 -6.07 2.34
N SER A 497 -1.93 -4.99 1.96
CA SER A 497 -2.56 -4.04 2.89
C SER A 497 -3.70 -4.66 3.72
N GLU A 498 -4.41 -5.65 3.17
CA GLU A 498 -5.57 -6.27 3.81
C GLU A 498 -5.29 -7.66 4.37
N PHE A 499 -4.10 -8.23 4.12
CA PHE A 499 -3.84 -9.62 4.42
C PHE A 499 -2.35 -9.95 4.53
N ARG A 500 -2.08 -11.09 5.15
CA ARG A 500 -0.81 -11.81 5.00
C ARG A 500 -1.08 -13.27 4.70
N GLY A 501 -0.19 -13.90 3.94
CA GLY A 501 -0.39 -15.27 3.52
C GLY A 501 0.91 -16.02 3.27
N PHE A 502 0.78 -17.34 3.28
CA PHE A 502 1.87 -18.25 2.94
C PHE A 502 1.48 -19.14 1.77
N HIS A 503 2.47 -19.58 1.00
CA HIS A 503 2.34 -20.71 0.07
C HIS A 503 3.44 -21.71 0.38
N LEU A 504 3.09 -22.92 0.76
CA LEU A 504 4.06 -23.96 1.15
C LEU A 504 3.98 -25.12 0.18
N ARG A 505 5.13 -25.64 -0.27
CA ARG A 505 5.22 -26.81 -1.14
C ARG A 505 6.34 -27.77 -0.73
N PHE A 506 6.06 -29.07 -0.80
CA PHE A 506 6.97 -30.14 -0.39
C PHE A 506 7.80 -30.75 -1.53
N ARG A 507 7.43 -30.47 -2.78
CA ARG A 507 8.18 -30.84 -3.98
C ARG A 507 8.22 -29.66 -4.93
N ASP A 508 9.06 -29.76 -5.95
CA ASP A 508 9.14 -28.78 -7.03
C ASP A 508 7.79 -28.64 -7.75
N VAL A 509 7.32 -29.73 -8.36
CA VAL A 509 5.95 -29.82 -8.88
C VAL A 509 5.03 -30.23 -7.74
N ALA A 510 4.16 -29.32 -7.29
CA ALA A 510 3.23 -29.56 -6.19
C ALA A 510 1.90 -28.85 -6.41
N ARG A 511 0.82 -29.49 -5.93
CA ARG A 511 -0.56 -28.98 -6.05
C ARG A 511 -1.26 -28.86 -4.71
N GLY A 512 -2.12 -27.86 -4.58
CA GLY A 512 -2.71 -27.51 -3.30
C GLY A 512 -3.77 -26.42 -3.34
N GLY A 513 -4.76 -26.54 -2.47
CA GLY A 513 -5.80 -25.52 -2.31
C GLY A 513 -5.28 -24.22 -1.69
N ILE A 514 -5.89 -23.09 -2.03
CA ILE A 514 -5.69 -21.80 -1.35
C ILE A 514 -6.87 -21.54 -0.43
N ARG A 515 -6.64 -21.35 0.86
CA ARG A 515 -7.66 -21.06 1.87
C ARG A 515 -7.65 -19.59 2.24
N VAL A 516 -8.83 -18.98 2.35
CA VAL A 516 -9.00 -17.65 2.97
C VAL A 516 -9.51 -17.82 4.38
N ILE A 517 -8.73 -17.33 5.36
CA ILE A 517 -9.03 -17.43 6.78
C ILE A 517 -9.66 -16.11 7.23
N ARG A 518 -10.92 -16.22 7.67
CA ARG A 518 -11.69 -15.12 8.26
C ARG A 518 -11.74 -15.25 9.78
N SER A 519 -11.84 -14.11 10.45
CA SER A 519 -11.83 -13.98 11.91
C SER A 519 -13.05 -13.21 12.37
N ARG A 520 -13.90 -13.86 13.19
CA ARG A 520 -15.16 -13.28 13.68
C ARG A 520 -15.01 -12.15 14.69
N ASN A 521 -13.87 -12.11 15.40
CA ASN A 521 -13.54 -11.12 16.43
C ASN A 521 -12.01 -10.99 16.58
N LYS A 522 -11.55 -10.02 17.39
CA LYS A 522 -10.11 -9.72 17.59
C LYS A 522 -9.36 -10.89 18.21
N GLU A 523 -10.01 -11.64 19.08
CA GLU A 523 -9.44 -12.80 19.77
C GLU A 523 -9.20 -13.94 18.77
N ALA A 524 -10.19 -14.24 17.92
CA ALA A 524 -10.06 -15.22 16.84
C ALA A 524 -8.97 -14.81 15.84
N TYR A 525 -8.91 -13.53 15.46
CA TYR A 525 -7.84 -13.01 14.62
C TYR A 525 -6.47 -13.22 15.24
N SER A 526 -6.32 -12.91 16.53
CA SER A 526 -5.05 -13.10 17.25
C SER A 526 -4.63 -14.58 17.32
N ILE A 527 -5.59 -15.50 17.45
CA ILE A 527 -5.32 -16.94 17.41
C ILE A 527 -4.87 -17.36 16.01
N ASN A 528 -5.66 -17.04 14.99
CA ASN A 528 -5.40 -17.38 13.59
C ASN A 528 -4.04 -16.82 13.13
N LEU A 529 -3.71 -15.59 13.53
CA LEU A 529 -2.44 -14.96 13.23
C LEU A 529 -1.25 -15.73 13.79
N ARG A 530 -1.35 -16.23 15.03
CA ARG A 530 -0.29 -17.03 15.67
C ARG A 530 -0.14 -18.40 15.03
N SER A 531 -1.24 -19.05 14.65
CA SER A 531 -1.22 -20.40 14.07
C SER A 531 -1.13 -20.45 12.55
N LEU A 532 -1.12 -19.30 11.86
CA LEU A 532 -1.24 -19.22 10.40
C LEU A 532 -0.24 -20.12 9.66
N PHE A 533 1.03 -20.05 10.04
CA PHE A 533 2.09 -20.83 9.40
C PHE A 533 1.97 -22.33 9.74
N ASP A 534 1.73 -22.67 11.02
CA ASP A 534 1.57 -24.05 11.47
C ASP A 534 0.38 -24.74 10.76
N GLU A 535 -0.74 -24.03 10.64
CA GLU A 535 -1.92 -24.51 9.92
C GLU A 535 -1.59 -24.75 8.44
N ASN A 536 -0.94 -23.78 7.78
CA ASN A 536 -0.54 -23.94 6.39
C ASN A 536 0.40 -25.15 6.23
N TYR A 537 1.38 -25.33 7.11
CA TYR A 537 2.32 -26.44 7.06
C TYR A 537 1.60 -27.78 7.23
N ALA A 538 0.73 -27.90 8.24
CA ALA A 538 -0.03 -29.12 8.49
C ALA A 538 -0.96 -29.51 7.31
N LEU A 539 -1.59 -28.51 6.70
CA LEU A 539 -2.44 -28.70 5.51
C LEU A 539 -1.61 -29.12 4.30
N ALA A 540 -0.47 -28.47 4.03
CA ALA A 540 0.42 -28.83 2.93
C ALA A 540 1.04 -30.23 3.13
N ALA A 541 1.43 -30.58 4.35
CA ALA A 541 1.98 -31.89 4.69
C ALA A 541 0.92 -33.00 4.54
N THR A 542 -0.33 -32.69 4.89
CA THR A 542 -1.47 -33.58 4.62
C THR A 542 -1.71 -33.75 3.12
N GLN A 543 -1.60 -32.67 2.34
CA GLN A 543 -1.69 -32.75 0.89
C GLN A 543 -0.55 -33.58 0.28
N GLN A 544 0.67 -33.50 0.84
CA GLN A 544 1.82 -34.30 0.41
C GLN A 544 1.55 -35.80 0.62
N ARG A 545 0.95 -36.17 1.75
CA ARG A 545 0.57 -37.56 2.04
C ARG A 545 -0.58 -38.05 1.16
N LYS A 546 -1.53 -37.17 0.83
CA LYS A 546 -2.64 -37.48 -0.10
C LYS A 546 -2.16 -37.69 -1.54
N ASN A 547 -1.16 -36.92 -1.98
CA ASN A 547 -0.65 -36.99 -3.35
C ASN A 547 0.43 -38.07 -3.55
N LYS A 548 0.60 -39.02 -2.60
CA LYS A 548 1.66 -40.04 -2.66
C LYS A 548 1.61 -40.94 -3.90
N ASP A 549 0.43 -41.11 -4.50
CA ASP A 549 0.17 -42.01 -5.63
C ASP A 549 0.11 -41.27 -6.98
N ILE A 550 0.43 -39.97 -7.03
CA ILE A 550 0.42 -39.14 -8.24
C ILE A 550 1.78 -38.42 -8.41
N PRO A 551 2.16 -37.94 -9.61
CA PRO A 551 3.48 -37.34 -9.83
C PRO A 551 3.71 -36.03 -9.06
N GLU A 552 2.65 -35.29 -8.72
CA GLU A 552 2.77 -34.02 -7.99
C GLU A 552 2.94 -34.21 -6.48
N GLY A 553 3.75 -33.36 -5.85
CA GLY A 553 3.78 -33.21 -4.39
C GLY A 553 2.57 -32.44 -3.85
N GLY A 554 2.53 -32.27 -2.54
CA GLY A 554 1.55 -31.46 -1.84
C GLY A 554 2.02 -30.03 -1.66
N SER A 555 1.10 -29.10 -1.92
CA SER A 555 1.23 -27.72 -1.52
C SER A 555 -0.03 -27.23 -0.82
N LYS A 556 0.02 -26.03 -0.26
CA LYS A 556 -1.15 -25.32 0.27
C LYS A 556 -0.84 -23.83 0.37
N GLY A 557 -1.83 -23.00 0.04
CA GLY A 557 -1.80 -21.57 0.36
C GLY A 557 -2.79 -21.21 1.47
N THR A 558 -2.42 -20.25 2.31
CA THR A 558 -3.34 -19.62 3.27
C THR A 558 -3.25 -18.10 3.15
N ILE A 559 -4.40 -17.44 3.25
CA ILE A 559 -4.55 -15.99 3.22
C ILE A 559 -5.31 -15.60 4.48
N LEU A 560 -4.64 -15.00 5.45
CA LEU A 560 -5.29 -14.44 6.64
C LEU A 560 -5.66 -12.99 6.36
N LEU A 561 -6.96 -12.70 6.38
CA LEU A 561 -7.46 -11.32 6.29
C LEU A 561 -7.21 -10.59 7.61
N ASP A 562 -6.70 -9.37 7.51
CA ASP A 562 -6.58 -8.46 8.63
C ASP A 562 -7.98 -8.19 9.22
N PHE A 563 -8.02 -7.95 10.54
CA PHE A 563 -9.28 -7.85 11.27
C PHE A 563 -10.25 -6.78 10.71
N GLY A 564 -9.72 -5.68 10.16
CA GLY A 564 -10.52 -4.61 9.56
C GLY A 564 -11.01 -4.87 8.13
N HIS A 565 -10.64 -6.01 7.52
CA HIS A 565 -10.83 -6.27 6.09
C HIS A 565 -11.47 -7.64 5.80
N GLN A 566 -12.34 -8.11 6.70
CA GLN A 566 -12.98 -9.43 6.60
C GLN A 566 -13.90 -9.60 5.38
N ASP A 567 -14.31 -8.50 4.76
CA ASP A 567 -15.09 -8.41 3.52
C ASP A 567 -14.23 -8.47 2.24
N LYS A 568 -12.90 -8.31 2.35
CA LYS A 568 -11.98 -8.17 1.20
C LYS A 568 -11.38 -9.48 0.69
N ALA A 569 -12.03 -10.63 0.93
CA ALA A 569 -11.53 -11.96 0.57
C ALA A 569 -11.10 -12.09 -0.90
N ARG A 570 -11.94 -11.61 -1.83
CA ARG A 570 -11.64 -11.67 -3.26
C ARG A 570 -10.44 -10.82 -3.62
N GLY A 571 -10.42 -9.55 -3.20
CA GLY A 571 -9.29 -8.64 -3.46
C GLY A 571 -7.97 -9.17 -2.90
N ALA A 572 -7.98 -9.73 -1.68
CA ALA A 572 -6.80 -10.36 -1.08
C ALA A 572 -6.32 -11.57 -1.89
N PHE A 573 -7.23 -12.43 -2.34
CA PHE A 573 -6.90 -13.55 -3.22
C PHE A 573 -6.30 -13.09 -4.55
N GLU A 574 -6.91 -12.10 -5.20
CA GLU A 574 -6.42 -11.54 -6.46
C GLU A 574 -5.01 -10.97 -6.32
N LYS A 575 -4.77 -10.19 -5.25
CA LYS A 575 -3.44 -9.66 -4.90
C LYS A 575 -2.42 -10.76 -4.58
N TYR A 576 -2.84 -11.81 -3.87
CA TYR A 576 -1.98 -12.95 -3.54
C TYR A 576 -1.52 -13.67 -4.80
N VAL A 577 -2.43 -13.93 -5.74
CA VAL A 577 -2.12 -14.58 -7.02
C VAL A 577 -1.25 -13.68 -7.90
N ASP A 578 -1.60 -12.39 -8.07
CA ASP A 578 -0.85 -11.45 -8.90
C ASP A 578 0.61 -11.27 -8.43
N SER A 579 0.80 -11.10 -7.12
CA SER A 579 2.13 -10.95 -6.54
C SER A 579 2.93 -12.26 -6.50
N THR A 580 2.27 -13.42 -6.47
CA THR A 580 2.95 -14.71 -6.67
C THR A 580 3.38 -14.88 -8.13
N LEU A 581 2.56 -14.41 -9.09
CA LEU A 581 2.92 -14.41 -10.51
C LEU A 581 4.15 -13.53 -10.79
N ASP A 582 4.35 -12.45 -10.04
CA ASP A 582 5.57 -11.62 -10.12
C ASP A 582 6.86 -12.39 -9.79
N LEU A 583 6.78 -13.51 -9.05
CA LEU A 583 7.96 -14.31 -8.69
C LEU A 583 8.26 -15.44 -9.67
N ILE A 584 7.24 -15.91 -10.40
CA ILE A 584 7.35 -17.10 -11.28
C ILE A 584 7.41 -16.76 -12.76
N LEU A 585 6.90 -15.58 -13.15
CA LEU A 585 6.95 -15.11 -14.53
C LEU A 585 8.11 -14.13 -14.72
N ASP A 586 8.85 -14.30 -15.81
CA ASP A 586 9.87 -13.33 -16.20
C ASP A 586 9.23 -11.99 -16.56
N GLY A 587 9.67 -10.93 -15.89
CA GLY A 587 9.28 -9.57 -16.26
C GLY A 587 9.94 -9.15 -17.58
N GLN A 588 9.10 -8.85 -18.57
CA GLN A 588 9.53 -8.49 -19.93
C GLN A 588 9.07 -7.08 -20.35
N THR A 589 8.37 -6.35 -19.48
CA THR A 589 7.73 -5.08 -19.82
C THR A 589 8.39 -3.94 -19.03
N PRO A 590 9.36 -3.20 -19.62
CA PRO A 590 10.10 -2.14 -18.93
C PRO A 590 9.17 -1.09 -18.30
N GLY A 591 9.45 -0.69 -17.06
CA GLY A 591 8.61 0.26 -16.32
C GLY A 591 7.28 -0.30 -15.80
N ILE A 592 6.94 -1.57 -16.08
CA ILE A 592 5.73 -2.23 -15.56
C ILE A 592 6.12 -3.50 -14.79
N LYS A 593 6.62 -4.51 -15.52
CA LYS A 593 7.12 -5.78 -14.97
C LYS A 593 8.53 -6.01 -15.46
N GLU A 594 9.51 -5.65 -14.64
CA GLU A 594 10.94 -5.76 -14.95
C GLU A 594 11.50 -7.12 -14.49
N LYS A 595 12.74 -7.45 -14.86
CA LYS A 595 13.38 -8.64 -14.30
C LYS A 595 13.59 -8.45 -12.80
N ILE A 596 13.48 -9.54 -12.04
CA ILE A 596 13.84 -9.57 -10.61
C ILE A 596 15.14 -10.37 -10.45
N VAL A 597 15.80 -10.22 -9.30
CA VAL A 597 16.91 -11.10 -8.93
C VAL A 597 16.35 -12.48 -8.62
N ASP A 598 16.85 -13.49 -9.32
CA ASP A 598 16.51 -14.90 -9.11
C ASP A 598 17.73 -15.66 -8.59
N LEU A 599 17.77 -15.88 -7.28
CA LEU A 599 18.79 -16.72 -6.63
C LEU A 599 18.42 -18.21 -6.61
N HIS A 600 17.20 -18.57 -7.02
CA HIS A 600 16.77 -19.96 -7.15
C HIS A 600 17.31 -20.58 -8.44
N GLY A 601 17.39 -19.78 -9.52
CA GLY A 601 18.00 -20.14 -10.79
C GLY A 601 17.26 -21.24 -11.57
N LYS A 602 16.00 -21.53 -11.21
CA LYS A 602 15.18 -22.56 -11.84
C LYS A 602 13.78 -22.02 -12.17
N PRO A 603 13.21 -22.38 -13.33
CA PRO A 603 11.81 -22.10 -13.63
C PRO A 603 10.89 -22.75 -12.60
N GLU A 604 9.85 -22.03 -12.18
CA GLU A 604 8.88 -22.52 -11.22
C GLU A 604 7.47 -22.54 -11.84
N ILE A 605 6.74 -23.62 -11.61
CA ILE A 605 5.33 -23.74 -11.97
C ILE A 605 4.55 -24.09 -10.70
N LEU A 606 3.43 -23.39 -10.49
CA LEU A 606 2.55 -23.61 -9.34
C LEU A 606 1.17 -24.08 -9.80
N PHE A 607 0.57 -24.98 -9.03
CA PHE A 607 -0.75 -25.55 -9.29
C PHE A 607 -1.67 -25.27 -8.10
N PHE A 608 -2.54 -24.29 -8.25
CA PHE A 608 -3.52 -23.92 -7.23
C PHE A 608 -4.81 -24.73 -7.37
N GLY A 609 -5.49 -24.89 -6.24
CA GLY A 609 -6.84 -25.41 -6.20
C GLY A 609 -7.73 -24.57 -5.28
N PRO A 610 -9.04 -24.83 -5.32
CA PRO A 610 -9.96 -24.22 -4.39
C PRO A 610 -9.79 -24.83 -2.99
N ASP A 611 -10.11 -24.04 -1.97
CA ASP A 611 -10.37 -24.48 -0.61
C ASP A 611 -11.44 -23.57 0.01
N GLU A 612 -11.61 -23.63 1.33
CA GLU A 612 -12.52 -22.76 2.07
C GLU A 612 -12.30 -21.28 1.71
N GLY A 613 -13.35 -20.65 1.19
CA GLY A 613 -13.38 -19.24 0.83
C GLY A 613 -12.79 -18.87 -0.53
N THR A 614 -12.44 -19.82 -1.41
CA THR A 614 -11.83 -19.52 -2.73
C THR A 614 -12.40 -20.27 -3.92
N ALA A 615 -13.43 -21.10 -3.74
CA ALA A 615 -14.02 -21.93 -4.80
C ALA A 615 -14.35 -21.13 -6.08
N ASP A 616 -15.04 -20.00 -5.92
CA ASP A 616 -15.52 -19.18 -7.04
C ASP A 616 -14.44 -18.29 -7.69
N PHE A 617 -13.18 -18.35 -7.22
CA PHE A 617 -12.10 -17.47 -7.67
C PHE A 617 -11.15 -18.14 -8.67
N MET A 618 -11.27 -19.46 -8.88
CA MET A 618 -10.33 -20.24 -9.69
C MET A 618 -10.36 -19.87 -11.18
N ASP A 619 -11.53 -19.50 -11.70
CA ASP A 619 -11.70 -19.02 -13.08
C ASP A 619 -10.92 -17.74 -13.30
N TRP A 620 -11.08 -16.77 -12.40
CA TRP A 620 -10.34 -15.51 -12.45
C TRP A 620 -8.83 -15.76 -12.38
N ALA A 621 -8.35 -16.61 -11.46
CA ALA A 621 -6.92 -16.87 -11.33
C ALA A 621 -6.31 -17.50 -12.59
N SER A 622 -7.02 -18.43 -13.25
CA SER A 622 -6.57 -19.04 -14.51
C SER A 622 -6.53 -18.02 -15.66
N GLN A 623 -7.58 -17.21 -15.80
CA GLN A 623 -7.64 -16.16 -16.81
C GLN A 623 -6.60 -15.07 -16.56
N HIS A 624 -6.39 -14.68 -15.31
CA HIS A 624 -5.38 -13.71 -14.93
C HIS A 624 -3.98 -14.19 -15.27
N ALA A 625 -3.66 -15.45 -14.96
CA ALA A 625 -2.40 -16.07 -15.38
C ALA A 625 -2.23 -16.07 -16.91
N ARG A 626 -3.31 -16.30 -17.67
CA ARG A 626 -3.31 -16.21 -19.14
C ARG A 626 -2.98 -14.80 -19.61
N THR A 627 -3.66 -13.79 -19.08
CA THR A 627 -3.44 -12.36 -19.42
C THR A 627 -2.03 -11.91 -19.05
N ARG A 628 -1.48 -12.44 -17.95
CA ARG A 628 -0.10 -12.20 -17.50
C ARG A 628 0.96 -12.95 -18.34
N GLY A 629 0.56 -13.79 -19.30
CA GLY A 629 1.45 -14.49 -20.21
C GLY A 629 1.96 -15.86 -19.72
N ALA A 630 1.37 -16.44 -18.68
CA ALA A 630 1.76 -17.76 -18.20
C ALA A 630 1.40 -18.84 -19.23
N THR A 631 2.38 -19.54 -19.78
CA THR A 631 2.17 -20.61 -20.77
C THR A 631 1.34 -21.78 -20.22
N PHE A 632 1.39 -22.00 -18.91
CA PHE A 632 0.68 -23.05 -18.18
C PHE A 632 -0.66 -22.60 -17.58
N TRP A 633 -1.23 -21.46 -18.00
CA TRP A 633 -2.44 -20.88 -17.39
C TRP A 633 -3.63 -21.85 -17.27
N LYS A 634 -3.81 -22.78 -18.22
CA LYS A 634 -4.86 -23.82 -18.15
C LYS A 634 -4.67 -24.78 -16.99
N ALA A 635 -3.43 -25.08 -16.63
CA ALA A 635 -3.10 -25.98 -15.52
C ALA A 635 -2.89 -25.21 -14.21
N PHE A 636 -2.71 -23.89 -14.27
CA PHE A 636 -2.43 -23.04 -13.11
C PHE A 636 -3.43 -23.21 -11.97
N THR A 637 -4.73 -23.35 -12.29
CA THR A 637 -5.76 -23.68 -11.30
C THR A 637 -6.57 -24.93 -11.68
N THR A 638 -6.96 -25.66 -10.64
CA THR A 638 -8.00 -26.71 -10.67
C THR A 638 -9.31 -26.17 -10.12
N GLY A 639 -10.42 -26.90 -10.30
CA GLY A 639 -11.75 -26.45 -9.82
C GLY A 639 -12.39 -25.31 -10.63
N LYS A 640 -11.82 -24.96 -11.78
CA LYS A 640 -12.36 -23.99 -12.74
C LYS A 640 -13.54 -24.54 -13.54
N SER A 641 -14.26 -23.66 -14.24
CA SER A 641 -15.37 -24.01 -15.13
C SER A 641 -14.95 -24.84 -16.34
N GLN A 642 -15.91 -25.59 -16.90
CA GLN A 642 -15.68 -26.45 -18.07
C GLN A 642 -15.24 -25.67 -19.31
N SER A 643 -15.75 -24.44 -19.51
CA SER A 643 -15.38 -23.55 -20.62
C SER A 643 -13.90 -23.16 -20.58
N LEU A 644 -13.27 -23.21 -19.41
CA LEU A 644 -11.83 -22.98 -19.22
C LEU A 644 -11.01 -24.29 -19.14
N GLY A 645 -11.63 -25.44 -19.45
CA GLY A 645 -10.99 -26.76 -19.38
C GLY A 645 -10.99 -27.37 -17.97
N GLY A 646 -11.90 -26.94 -17.11
CA GLY A 646 -12.13 -27.55 -15.81
C GLY A 646 -12.84 -28.90 -15.92
N ILE A 647 -12.48 -29.82 -15.04
CA ILE A 647 -13.15 -31.13 -14.91
C ILE A 647 -14.02 -31.06 -13.66
N PRO A 648 -15.37 -31.13 -13.78
CA PRO A 648 -16.27 -31.04 -12.64
C PRO A 648 -16.05 -32.19 -11.67
N HIS A 649 -15.51 -31.86 -10.50
CA HIS A 649 -15.21 -32.85 -9.47
C HIS A 649 -16.48 -33.40 -8.83
N ASP A 650 -17.56 -32.61 -8.76
CA ASP A 650 -18.89 -33.03 -8.31
C ASP A 650 -19.47 -34.17 -9.18
N THR A 651 -19.23 -34.11 -10.48
CA THR A 651 -19.75 -35.06 -11.47
C THR A 651 -18.87 -36.30 -11.58
N TYR A 652 -17.55 -36.13 -11.62
CA TYR A 652 -16.61 -37.20 -11.97
C TYR A 652 -15.75 -37.69 -10.80
N GLY A 653 -15.50 -36.85 -9.79
CA GLY A 653 -14.44 -37.06 -8.80
C GLY A 653 -14.88 -36.86 -7.34
N MET A 654 -16.18 -36.95 -7.05
CA MET A 654 -16.71 -36.69 -5.72
C MET A 654 -16.11 -37.66 -4.70
N THR A 655 -15.52 -37.11 -3.64
CA THR A 655 -14.84 -37.88 -2.59
C THR A 655 -15.73 -39.00 -2.03
N THR A 656 -17.03 -38.73 -1.91
CA THR A 656 -18.03 -39.70 -1.43
C THR A 656 -18.13 -40.93 -2.33
N ARG A 657 -17.96 -40.80 -3.66
CA ARG A 657 -17.93 -41.96 -4.58
C ARG A 657 -16.72 -42.86 -4.30
N SER A 658 -15.55 -42.25 -4.06
CA SER A 658 -14.33 -43.00 -3.74
C SER A 658 -14.42 -43.66 -2.36
N VAL A 659 -15.00 -42.98 -1.36
CA VAL A 659 -15.27 -43.57 -0.04
C VAL A 659 -16.22 -44.75 -0.16
N HIS A 660 -17.29 -44.64 -0.95
CA HIS A 660 -18.21 -45.75 -1.20
C HIS A 660 -17.50 -46.93 -1.86
N GLN A 661 -16.69 -46.70 -2.90
CA GLN A 661 -15.89 -47.76 -3.53
C GLN A 661 -14.88 -48.39 -2.57
N TYR A 662 -14.27 -47.60 -1.69
CA TYR A 662 -13.37 -48.11 -0.65
C TYR A 662 -14.10 -49.04 0.33
N VAL A 663 -15.29 -48.64 0.79
CA VAL A 663 -16.15 -49.49 1.64
C VAL A 663 -16.56 -50.77 0.94
N LEU A 664 -17.02 -50.70 -0.33
CA LEU A 664 -17.31 -51.90 -1.13
C LEU A 664 -16.08 -52.80 -1.33
N GLY A 665 -14.89 -52.19 -1.43
CA GLY A 665 -13.61 -52.90 -1.48
C GLY A 665 -13.31 -53.66 -0.20
N ILE A 666 -13.56 -53.06 0.97
CA ILE A 666 -13.43 -53.72 2.27
C ILE A 666 -14.43 -54.87 2.39
N LEU A 667 -15.70 -54.63 2.06
CA LEU A 667 -16.77 -55.63 2.15
C LEU A 667 -16.55 -56.85 1.25
N ARG A 668 -15.83 -56.70 0.13
CA ARG A 668 -15.45 -57.84 -0.74
C ARG A 668 -14.28 -58.67 -0.19
N LYS A 669 -13.51 -58.12 0.76
CA LYS A 669 -12.33 -58.77 1.36
C LYS A 669 -12.63 -59.42 2.72
N LEU A 670 -13.65 -58.91 3.41
CA LEU A 670 -14.28 -59.58 4.56
C LEU A 670 -15.20 -60.68 4.05
#